data_AF-A0A7Y3EF50-F1
#
_entry.id   AF-A0A7Y3EF50-F1
#
_cell.length_a   1.000
_cell.length_b   1.000
_cell.length_c   1.000
_cell.angle_alpha   90.00
_cell.angle_beta   90.00
_cell.angle_gamma   90.00
#
_symmetry.space_group_name_H-M   'P 1'
#
loop_
_entity.id
_entity.type
_entity.pdbx_description
1 polymer ?
#
loop_
_entity_poly.entity_id
_entity_poly.type
_entity_poly.pdbx_seq_one_letter_code
_entity_poly.pdbx_strand_id
1 'polypeptide(L)'
;VALRRLDDALTAGDTIHAVIRASAINNDGATKVSYLAPSVDGQAKAIAEALSLADVDPASIGLVEGHGTATPVGDPIEVAALTQAFRTRTDGVAFCALGSIKSNIGHLDTAAGVASFAKAVLALKHRIIPPTVHFEAPNPLLELESSPFFVNGEALPWTAGPEPRRAGVNSLGVGGTNAHVILEEAPATAPSPPPSRPWHLLPLSARSRGALDDASRALLEHLEGSDETGIADLSYTLRVGRRAFAHRRALVCRTRDEAIETLATGHGPGWVTAEAPSRERGVAFLFAGGGAQYPGMARELYEGEPTFRADVDRCLAILDGQIDVDLRSILLPEAGADLDALASELQRPSRALPALFTIQYAQARLWMSWGVEPTSMIGHSMGEYTAACLAGVFSLEDALSVVCLRGRLFESVDAGGMLSVGLGEEALRAHLGDALSIAAVNAPEVTVAAGPVDAIERLHRTLEENEVECRRIRIDVAAHSAMLDGVLDPFGAHLRTLRLQPPSRPFVSNLSGTVAGDEVASADYWVRHLRETVRFAHGIGELLGEDGPLLVEVGPGRTLATLARLHPEWTPAQASLTSLPGPKDDDDDAQGHMIGTLGAIWAHGGAVDWGGFDAGEVRRRIPAPLYPFQRKPYFVAPPQPHDVSSTEEFAEGDRIEDLARWVHQRVWQPLPPPLPRPGALEDGVLVLVDGGAAGQDLVARLEAAGTSPVVVRVGPAFEVGTDGVAVRPDHHDDWVRLWSWLATDEGGGLPGTVVHAWCLTASGDADASPASREARAFWAPVHMVRALEELHPGHELQWVTIASGSLAASPGEGSPEHALLQGPTRVVPREIPTISTRLIDPGVLPEQPAARRAIVSRLVDELRGSDPRVRIGYRGLERLEPSFIPVPLDDPGPIDGLADHATVLITGGLGGIALSLARSMAERRPLRFVLLGRAGLPPRDQWSDWAARHPDDVKTGRAIREVRAIEALGSTVDVRAADVTDTAAMTRLVSDVREASGGLDAVVHAAGVLDDGPLLGREADRMRAVLGAKVAGARALDAAVGDTPLEFFVVFSSVSAVLGAAGQTDYAAANAFLDAFARDRERRTGQRTVSVGWGAWRDVGMAAELAGRASYGGGDDEADRGDPLD
;
A
#
# COMPACT_ATOMS: atom_id res chain seq x y z
N VAL A 1 9.34 8.05 -20.76
CA VAL A 1 9.39 7.07 -21.87
C VAL A 1 9.59 5.68 -21.29
N ALA A 2 9.23 4.62 -22.01
CA ALA A 2 9.53 3.23 -21.64
C ALA A 2 10.42 2.62 -22.73
N LEU A 3 11.46 1.89 -22.33
CA LEU A 3 12.47 1.36 -23.25
C LEU A 3 12.54 -0.16 -23.12
N ARG A 4 12.78 -0.81 -24.26
CA ARG A 4 13.01 -2.25 -24.37
C ARG A 4 13.95 -2.48 -25.56
N ARG A 5 14.74 -3.56 -25.55
CA ARG A 5 15.52 -3.96 -26.74
C ARG A 5 14.56 -4.22 -27.89
N LEU A 6 14.95 -3.84 -29.10
CA LEU A 6 14.09 -3.92 -30.28
C LEU A 6 13.57 -5.35 -30.53
N ASP A 7 14.46 -6.35 -30.47
CA ASP A 7 14.08 -7.75 -30.70
C ASP A 7 13.06 -8.26 -29.67
N ASP A 8 13.19 -7.86 -28.40
CA ASP A 8 12.25 -8.25 -27.36
C ASP A 8 10.90 -7.54 -27.54
N ALA A 9 10.90 -6.28 -28.00
CA ALA A 9 9.69 -5.51 -28.29
C ALA A 9 8.92 -6.10 -29.48
N LEU A 10 9.65 -6.47 -30.55
CA LEU A 10 9.08 -7.15 -31.71
C LEU A 10 8.50 -8.52 -31.34
N THR A 11 9.24 -9.31 -30.55
CA THR A 11 8.80 -10.63 -30.08
C THR A 11 7.54 -10.53 -29.21
N ALA A 12 7.44 -9.50 -28.37
CA ALA A 12 6.28 -9.28 -27.51
C ALA A 12 5.11 -8.55 -28.19
N GLY A 13 5.25 -8.18 -29.47
CA GLY A 13 4.25 -7.40 -30.20
C GLY A 13 3.94 -6.04 -29.57
N ASP A 14 4.96 -5.38 -29.00
CA ASP A 14 4.84 -4.03 -28.44
C ASP A 14 4.61 -2.99 -29.55
N THR A 15 3.88 -1.90 -29.23
CA THR A 15 3.83 -0.73 -30.11
C THR A 15 5.15 0.05 -29.99
N ILE A 16 5.89 0.15 -31.08
CA ILE A 16 7.19 0.86 -31.14
C ILE A 16 6.96 2.24 -31.77
N HIS A 17 7.41 3.30 -31.09
CA HIS A 17 7.29 4.67 -31.60
C HIS A 17 8.56 5.16 -32.31
N ALA A 18 9.73 4.74 -31.85
CA ALA A 18 11.04 5.01 -32.44
C ALA A 18 12.06 4.02 -31.87
N VAL A 19 13.25 3.97 -32.47
CA VAL A 19 14.38 3.16 -32.01
C VAL A 19 15.53 4.08 -31.60
N ILE A 20 16.09 3.87 -30.40
CA ILE A 20 17.35 4.51 -30.01
C ILE A 20 18.49 3.71 -30.64
N ARG A 21 19.21 4.30 -31.59
CA ARG A 21 20.34 3.66 -32.27
C ARG A 21 21.60 3.71 -31.43
N ALA A 22 21.91 4.88 -30.88
CA ALA A 22 22.97 5.06 -29.90
C ALA A 22 22.78 6.34 -29.10
N SER A 23 23.52 6.43 -28.00
CA SER A 23 23.72 7.65 -27.24
C SER A 23 25.16 7.72 -26.77
N ALA A 24 25.73 8.91 -26.70
CA ALA A 24 27.02 9.15 -26.08
C ALA A 24 26.91 10.29 -25.07
N ILE A 25 27.70 10.16 -24.01
CA ILE A 25 27.80 11.14 -22.93
C ILE A 25 29.27 11.44 -22.64
N ASN A 26 29.61 12.70 -22.42
CA ASN A 26 30.96 13.10 -21.99
C ASN A 26 30.92 14.33 -21.07
N ASN A 27 32.09 14.88 -20.76
CA ASN A 27 32.19 16.14 -20.04
C ASN A 27 33.26 17.06 -20.67
N ASP A 28 32.97 18.35 -20.70
CA ASP A 28 33.86 19.41 -21.21
C ASP A 28 35.19 19.54 -20.44
N GLY A 29 35.26 18.98 -19.22
CA GLY A 29 36.47 18.91 -18.42
C GLY A 29 36.99 20.28 -17.95
N ALA A 30 38.27 20.34 -17.61
CA ALA A 30 38.92 21.54 -17.07
C ALA A 30 39.36 22.56 -18.14
N THR A 31 39.22 22.24 -19.42
CA THR A 31 39.72 23.05 -20.55
C THR A 31 38.81 24.22 -20.93
N LYS A 32 37.63 24.34 -20.31
CA LYS A 32 36.68 25.44 -20.54
C LYS A 32 37.07 26.71 -19.80
N VAL A 33 36.70 27.86 -20.36
CA VAL A 33 37.05 29.21 -19.86
C VAL A 33 36.49 29.49 -18.47
N SER A 34 35.35 28.87 -18.13
CA SER A 34 34.76 28.92 -16.79
C SER A 34 33.89 27.68 -16.58
N TYR A 35 33.48 27.42 -15.33
CA TYR A 35 32.59 26.31 -15.01
C TYR A 35 31.28 26.32 -15.84
N LEU A 36 30.74 27.50 -16.14
CA LEU A 36 29.48 27.69 -16.87
C LEU A 36 29.67 27.78 -18.40
N ALA A 37 30.90 27.88 -18.89
CA ALA A 37 31.16 28.07 -20.31
C ALA A 37 31.06 26.73 -21.07
N PRO A 38 30.25 26.63 -22.13
CA PRO A 38 30.21 25.43 -22.97
C PRO A 38 31.47 25.27 -23.82
N SER A 39 31.82 24.04 -24.20
CA SER A 39 32.95 23.73 -25.10
C SER A 39 32.47 23.21 -26.47
N VAL A 40 32.94 23.83 -27.56
CA VAL A 40 32.73 23.32 -28.92
C VAL A 40 33.30 21.90 -29.06
N ASP A 41 34.56 21.70 -28.67
CA ASP A 41 35.24 20.40 -28.80
C ASP A 41 34.62 19.32 -27.92
N GLY A 42 34.19 19.67 -26.71
CA GLY A 42 33.51 18.75 -25.80
C GLY A 42 32.19 18.25 -26.40
N GLN A 43 31.36 19.16 -26.89
CA GLN A 43 30.10 18.83 -27.55
C GLN A 43 30.33 18.02 -28.84
N ALA A 44 31.25 18.46 -29.70
CA ALA A 44 31.55 17.79 -30.96
C ALA A 44 32.01 16.34 -30.75
N LYS A 45 32.80 16.07 -29.70
CA LYS A 45 33.21 14.70 -29.34
C LYS A 45 32.03 13.81 -28.96
N ALA A 46 31.10 14.30 -28.13
CA ALA A 46 29.92 13.52 -27.76
C ALA A 46 29.05 13.21 -28.99
N ILE A 47 28.85 14.20 -29.86
CA ILE A 47 28.06 14.04 -31.09
C ILE A 47 28.75 13.03 -32.03
N ALA A 48 30.04 13.18 -32.28
CA ALA A 48 30.82 12.28 -33.15
C ALA A 48 30.86 10.84 -32.61
N GLU A 49 30.97 10.66 -31.29
CA GLU A 49 30.92 9.35 -30.64
C GLU A 49 29.54 8.70 -30.82
N ALA A 50 28.44 9.44 -30.60
CA ALA A 50 27.09 8.92 -30.80
C ALA A 50 26.85 8.50 -32.26
N LEU A 51 27.30 9.31 -33.22
CA LEU A 51 27.23 8.97 -34.65
C LEU A 51 28.04 7.71 -34.99
N SER A 52 29.24 7.59 -34.42
CA SER A 52 30.09 6.42 -34.61
C SER A 52 29.50 5.16 -33.99
N LEU A 53 28.92 5.23 -32.79
CA LEU A 53 28.27 4.11 -32.12
C LEU A 53 26.99 3.67 -32.82
N ALA A 54 26.23 4.62 -33.37
CA ALA A 54 25.01 4.32 -34.12
C ALA A 54 25.30 3.65 -35.47
N ASP A 55 26.52 3.80 -35.99
CA ASP A 55 26.97 3.41 -37.32
C ASP A 55 26.02 3.92 -38.42
N VAL A 56 25.75 5.23 -38.39
CA VAL A 56 24.89 5.91 -39.38
C VAL A 56 25.63 7.04 -40.07
N ASP A 57 25.30 7.29 -41.33
CA ASP A 57 25.77 8.45 -42.07
C ASP A 57 25.08 9.73 -41.53
N PRO A 58 25.80 10.76 -41.08
CA PRO A 58 25.20 12.03 -40.66
C PRO A 58 24.31 12.67 -41.74
N ALA A 59 24.55 12.41 -43.03
CA ALA A 59 23.69 12.86 -44.13
C ALA A 59 22.26 12.29 -44.10
N SER A 60 22.05 11.19 -43.38
CA SER A 60 20.73 10.57 -43.20
C SER A 60 19.90 11.18 -42.05
N ILE A 61 20.49 12.06 -41.24
CA ILE A 61 19.80 12.72 -40.13
C ILE A 61 19.04 13.93 -40.68
N GLY A 62 17.72 13.83 -40.70
CA GLY A 62 16.84 14.89 -41.24
C GLY A 62 16.47 15.97 -40.22
N LEU A 63 16.63 15.70 -38.92
CA LEU A 63 16.32 16.62 -37.83
C LEU A 63 17.38 16.52 -36.74
N VAL A 64 17.90 17.65 -36.28
CA VAL A 64 18.53 17.78 -34.97
C VAL A 64 17.65 18.63 -34.08
N GLU A 65 17.17 18.03 -33.01
CA GLU A 65 16.59 18.72 -31.88
C GLU A 65 17.73 19.19 -30.97
N GLY A 66 18.09 20.46 -31.10
CA GLY A 66 19.17 21.10 -30.35
C GLY A 66 18.82 21.33 -28.88
N HIS A 67 19.87 21.56 -28.09
CA HIS A 67 19.74 22.09 -26.75
C HIS A 67 19.14 23.50 -26.80
N GLY A 68 19.61 24.36 -27.71
CA GLY A 68 18.91 25.55 -28.20
C GLY A 68 18.22 26.38 -27.11
N THR A 69 19.03 26.97 -26.23
CA THR A 69 18.57 27.79 -25.10
C THR A 69 18.37 29.26 -25.45
N ALA A 70 18.48 29.60 -26.75
CA ALA A 70 18.34 30.97 -27.26
C ALA A 70 19.36 31.94 -26.63
N THR A 71 20.59 31.47 -26.42
CA THR A 71 21.65 32.29 -25.81
C THR A 71 22.59 32.85 -26.89
N PRO A 72 23.01 34.13 -26.80
CA PRO A 72 23.87 34.74 -27.82
C PRO A 72 25.20 34.02 -28.05
N VAL A 73 25.69 33.29 -27.04
CA VAL A 73 26.97 32.56 -27.07
C VAL A 73 26.77 31.06 -27.24
N GLY A 74 25.77 30.47 -26.58
CA GLY A 74 25.56 29.02 -26.60
C GLY A 74 25.07 28.50 -27.94
N ASP A 75 24.16 29.21 -28.61
CA ASP A 75 23.60 28.73 -29.88
C ASP A 75 24.68 28.67 -30.99
N PRO A 76 25.55 29.69 -31.18
CA PRO A 76 26.70 29.57 -32.08
C PRO A 76 27.65 28.43 -31.73
N ILE A 77 27.93 28.21 -30.44
CA ILE A 77 28.81 27.12 -29.98
C ILE A 77 28.21 25.75 -30.31
N GLU A 78 26.91 25.58 -30.08
CA GLU A 78 26.20 24.34 -30.38
C GLU A 78 26.19 24.05 -31.89
N VAL A 79 25.86 25.03 -32.73
CA VAL A 79 25.86 24.85 -34.18
C VAL A 79 27.27 24.58 -34.72
N ALA A 80 28.29 25.25 -34.17
CA ALA A 80 29.68 24.98 -34.51
C ALA A 80 30.08 23.54 -34.15
N ALA A 81 29.72 23.06 -32.95
CA ALA A 81 30.02 21.71 -32.49
C ALA A 81 29.31 20.63 -33.34
N LEU A 82 28.03 20.83 -33.63
CA LEU A 82 27.26 19.97 -34.54
C LEU A 82 27.88 19.95 -35.94
N THR A 83 28.26 21.10 -36.48
CA THR A 83 28.90 21.21 -37.79
C THR A 83 30.25 20.49 -37.81
N GLN A 84 31.08 20.68 -36.79
CA GLN A 84 32.37 20.00 -36.64
C GLN A 84 32.20 18.47 -36.61
N ALA A 85 31.21 17.96 -35.87
CA ALA A 85 30.94 16.54 -35.81
C ALA A 85 30.42 15.96 -37.14
N PHE A 86 29.47 16.65 -37.81
CA PHE A 86 28.90 16.19 -39.09
C PHE A 86 29.93 16.23 -40.23
N ARG A 87 30.81 17.24 -40.25
CA ARG A 87 31.89 17.40 -41.25
C ARG A 87 32.94 16.30 -41.22
N THR A 88 32.95 15.43 -40.20
CA THR A 88 33.81 14.23 -40.19
C THR A 88 33.44 13.21 -41.27
N ARG A 89 32.20 13.25 -41.80
CA ARG A 89 31.66 12.25 -42.72
C ARG A 89 30.93 12.83 -43.94
N THR A 90 30.42 14.07 -43.88
CA THR A 90 29.66 14.68 -44.99
C THR A 90 30.03 16.14 -45.23
N ASP A 91 30.02 16.53 -46.51
CA ASP A 91 30.20 17.93 -46.94
C ASP A 91 28.88 18.65 -47.31
N GLY A 92 27.74 17.97 -47.12
CA GLY A 92 26.42 18.51 -47.43
C GLY A 92 26.09 19.77 -46.62
N VAL A 93 25.31 20.66 -47.22
CA VAL A 93 24.84 21.91 -46.62
C VAL A 93 23.31 21.99 -46.65
N ALA A 94 22.72 22.63 -45.64
CA ALA A 94 21.29 22.93 -45.54
C ALA A 94 20.33 21.74 -45.83
N PHE A 95 20.65 20.53 -45.34
CA PHE A 95 19.80 19.34 -45.51
C PHE A 95 19.16 18.85 -44.20
N CYS A 96 19.71 19.22 -43.04
CA CYS A 96 19.24 18.80 -41.73
C CYS A 96 18.46 19.94 -41.07
N ALA A 97 17.19 19.72 -40.71
CA ALA A 97 16.43 20.71 -39.97
C ALA A 97 17.00 20.84 -38.55
N LEU A 98 17.16 22.06 -38.05
CA LEU A 98 17.56 22.37 -36.69
C LEU A 98 16.40 23.05 -35.97
N GLY A 99 16.04 22.56 -34.80
CA GLY A 99 15.00 23.15 -33.97
C GLY A 99 15.19 22.87 -32.49
N SER A 100 14.36 23.49 -31.66
CA SER A 100 14.32 23.28 -30.21
C SER A 100 12.88 23.37 -29.72
N ILE A 101 12.44 22.43 -28.88
CA ILE A 101 11.13 22.47 -28.20
C ILE A 101 11.05 23.61 -27.20
N LYS A 102 12.20 24.16 -26.77
CA LYS A 102 12.25 25.22 -25.75
C LYS A 102 11.59 26.50 -26.23
N SER A 103 11.52 26.74 -27.55
CA SER A 103 10.77 27.88 -28.08
C SER A 103 9.25 27.71 -27.88
N ASN A 104 8.74 26.48 -27.73
CA ASN A 104 7.32 26.22 -27.49
C ASN A 104 6.96 26.20 -26.00
N ILE A 105 7.79 25.57 -25.16
CA ILE A 105 7.42 25.27 -23.75
C ILE A 105 8.44 25.76 -22.71
N GLY A 106 9.46 26.51 -23.13
CA GLY A 106 10.55 26.95 -22.27
C GLY A 106 11.58 25.86 -21.95
N HIS A 107 12.57 26.19 -21.13
CA HIS A 107 13.58 25.25 -20.66
C HIS A 107 13.07 24.51 -19.41
N LEU A 108 12.80 23.22 -19.52
CA LEU A 108 12.30 22.40 -18.40
C LEU A 108 13.41 21.84 -17.49
N ASP A 109 14.53 22.56 -17.36
CA ASP A 109 15.76 22.14 -16.67
C ASP A 109 16.10 20.65 -16.84
N THR A 110 15.96 19.87 -15.77
CA THR A 110 16.25 18.43 -15.73
C THR A 110 15.40 17.60 -16.69
N ALA A 111 14.21 18.08 -17.07
CA ALA A 111 13.32 17.41 -18.02
C ALA A 111 13.51 17.89 -19.47
N ALA A 112 14.42 18.83 -19.74
CA ALA A 112 14.61 19.38 -21.08
C ALA A 112 15.00 18.32 -22.12
N GLY A 113 15.94 17.43 -21.77
CA GLY A 113 16.39 16.36 -22.67
C GLY A 113 15.28 15.40 -23.06
N VAL A 114 14.43 14.99 -22.11
CA VAL A 114 13.31 14.06 -22.39
C VAL A 114 12.16 14.74 -23.14
N ALA A 115 11.96 16.05 -22.97
CA ALA A 115 10.99 16.81 -23.77
C ALA A 115 11.44 16.91 -25.24
N SER A 116 12.70 17.24 -25.48
CA SER A 116 13.34 17.22 -26.80
C SER A 116 13.28 15.84 -27.43
N PHE A 117 13.58 14.78 -26.66
CA PHE A 117 13.41 13.40 -27.09
C PHE A 117 11.98 13.09 -27.52
N ALA A 118 10.97 13.50 -26.73
CA ALA A 118 9.56 13.26 -27.06
C ALA A 118 9.15 13.97 -28.35
N LYS A 119 9.59 15.22 -28.58
CA LYS A 119 9.37 15.93 -29.85
C LYS A 119 9.95 15.16 -31.03
N ALA A 120 11.19 14.71 -30.93
CA ALA A 120 11.86 13.98 -32.00
C ALA A 120 11.14 12.65 -32.31
N VAL A 121 10.73 11.90 -31.29
CA VAL A 121 9.93 10.67 -31.46
C VAL A 121 8.57 10.95 -32.12
N LEU A 122 7.88 12.02 -31.71
CA LEU A 122 6.61 12.41 -32.33
C LEU A 122 6.79 12.87 -33.78
N ALA A 123 7.88 13.59 -34.09
CA ALA A 123 8.21 13.99 -35.45
C ALA A 123 8.43 12.78 -36.37
N LEU A 124 9.16 11.76 -35.88
CA LEU A 124 9.34 10.49 -36.59
C LEU A 124 8.00 9.75 -36.78
N LYS A 125 7.21 9.62 -35.71
CA LYS A 125 5.91 8.93 -35.73
C LYS A 125 4.93 9.58 -36.72
N HIS A 126 4.81 10.91 -36.68
CA HIS A 126 3.89 11.65 -37.53
C HIS A 126 4.47 11.98 -38.90
N ARG A 127 5.76 11.69 -39.13
CA ARG A 127 6.48 11.98 -40.38
C ARG A 127 6.40 13.45 -40.77
N ILE A 128 6.51 14.33 -39.78
CA ILE A 128 6.45 15.78 -39.93
C ILE A 128 7.55 16.41 -39.07
N ILE A 129 8.32 17.32 -39.64
CA ILE A 129 9.24 18.17 -38.90
C ILE A 129 8.47 19.42 -38.46
N PRO A 130 8.25 19.62 -37.15
CA PRO A 130 7.48 20.76 -36.65
C PRO A 130 8.25 22.08 -36.85
N PRO A 131 7.54 23.23 -36.95
CA PRO A 131 8.18 24.53 -37.04
C PRO A 131 8.90 24.90 -35.74
N THR A 132 10.00 25.63 -35.86
CA THR A 132 10.58 26.38 -34.74
C THR A 132 9.82 27.71 -34.60
N VAL A 133 9.08 27.86 -33.50
CA VAL A 133 8.32 29.10 -33.23
C VAL A 133 9.26 30.23 -32.77
N HIS A 134 8.83 31.48 -32.95
CA HIS A 134 9.62 32.70 -32.67
C HIS A 134 10.90 32.87 -33.51
N PHE A 135 10.97 32.20 -34.67
CA PHE A 135 12.06 32.32 -35.62
C PHE A 135 11.69 33.30 -36.75
N GLU A 136 12.27 34.50 -36.73
CA GLU A 136 12.07 35.51 -37.79
C GLU A 136 13.25 35.54 -38.78
N ALA A 137 14.48 35.56 -38.26
CA ALA A 137 15.71 35.54 -39.04
C ALA A 137 16.82 34.81 -38.26
N PRO A 138 17.75 34.14 -38.95
CA PRO A 138 18.85 33.44 -38.29
C PRO A 138 19.86 34.41 -37.67
N ASN A 139 20.40 34.06 -36.50
CA ASN A 139 21.55 34.76 -35.94
C ASN A 139 22.76 34.54 -36.89
N PRO A 140 23.38 35.62 -37.43
CA PRO A 140 24.49 35.48 -38.38
C PRO A 140 25.69 34.68 -37.85
N LEU A 141 25.88 34.65 -36.51
CA LEU A 141 26.96 33.88 -35.87
C LEU A 141 26.78 32.36 -35.95
N LEU A 142 25.60 31.87 -36.36
CA LEU A 142 25.35 30.44 -36.55
C LEU A 142 25.94 29.91 -37.86
N GLU A 143 26.26 30.78 -38.81
CA GLU A 143 26.81 30.44 -40.13
C GLU A 143 26.00 29.35 -40.87
N LEU A 144 24.66 29.38 -40.77
CA LEU A 144 23.79 28.30 -41.28
C LEU A 144 23.99 28.01 -42.78
N GLU A 145 24.29 29.04 -43.57
CA GLU A 145 24.51 28.98 -45.02
C GLU A 145 25.67 28.04 -45.44
N SER A 146 26.67 27.89 -44.57
CA SER A 146 27.83 27.00 -44.78
C SER A 146 27.74 25.70 -43.96
N SER A 147 26.73 25.58 -43.11
CA SER A 147 26.51 24.43 -42.22
C SER A 147 25.60 23.35 -42.85
N PRO A 148 25.58 22.12 -42.31
CA PRO A 148 24.58 21.11 -42.65
C PRO A 148 23.13 21.50 -42.35
N PHE A 149 22.93 22.54 -41.52
CA PHE A 149 21.67 22.82 -40.83
C PHE A 149 20.88 23.98 -41.45
N PHE A 150 19.55 23.90 -41.36
CA PHE A 150 18.63 25.01 -41.63
C PHE A 150 17.52 25.04 -40.58
N VAL A 151 16.88 26.19 -40.35
CA VAL A 151 15.76 26.33 -39.40
C VAL A 151 14.47 26.56 -40.18
N ASN A 152 13.43 25.75 -39.92
CA ASN A 152 12.12 25.88 -40.55
C ASN A 152 11.13 26.64 -39.67
N GLY A 153 10.51 27.69 -40.22
CA GLY A 153 9.41 28.42 -39.58
C GLY A 153 8.02 27.80 -39.81
N GLU A 154 7.91 26.83 -40.71
CA GLU A 154 6.67 26.13 -41.05
C GLU A 154 6.83 24.61 -40.91
N ALA A 155 5.73 23.89 -40.70
CA ALA A 155 5.75 22.43 -40.62
C ALA A 155 6.14 21.82 -41.97
N LEU A 156 7.12 20.92 -41.98
CA LEU A 156 7.58 20.26 -43.20
C LEU A 156 7.18 18.77 -43.20
N PRO A 157 6.58 18.26 -44.28
CA PRO A 157 6.45 16.82 -44.46
C PRO A 157 7.83 16.16 -44.47
N TRP A 158 8.02 15.15 -43.62
CA TRP A 158 9.26 14.38 -43.58
C TRP A 158 9.13 13.21 -44.54
N THR A 159 9.52 13.40 -45.80
CA THR A 159 9.42 12.37 -46.84
C THR A 159 10.38 11.21 -46.57
N ALA A 160 10.00 10.00 -46.99
CA ALA A 160 10.84 8.82 -46.84
C ALA A 160 11.98 8.86 -47.88
N GLY A 161 13.21 8.65 -47.43
CA GLY A 161 14.38 8.48 -48.29
C GLY A 161 14.72 7.01 -48.51
N PRO A 162 15.89 6.71 -49.12
CA PRO A 162 16.44 5.35 -49.19
C PRO A 162 16.87 4.82 -47.81
N GLU A 163 17.19 5.73 -46.88
CA GLU A 163 17.51 5.44 -45.49
C GLU A 163 16.29 5.71 -44.59
N PRO A 164 16.15 4.98 -43.46
CA PRO A 164 15.17 5.30 -42.42
C PRO A 164 15.32 6.75 -41.93
N ARG A 165 14.20 7.40 -41.61
CA ARG A 165 14.21 8.74 -41.00
C ARG A 165 14.95 8.69 -39.65
N ARG A 166 15.88 9.62 -39.46
CA ARG A 166 16.68 9.73 -38.23
C ARG A 166 16.66 11.14 -37.66
N ALA A 167 16.65 11.21 -36.34
CA ALA A 167 16.74 12.46 -35.58
C ALA A 167 17.91 12.41 -34.59
N GLY A 168 18.67 13.49 -34.48
CA GLY A 168 19.60 13.74 -33.38
C GLY A 168 18.90 14.52 -32.26
N VAL A 169 19.24 14.25 -31.00
CA VAL A 169 18.77 15.02 -29.85
C VAL A 169 19.98 15.42 -29.02
N ASN A 170 20.17 16.73 -28.83
CA ASN A 170 21.28 17.29 -28.06
C ASN A 170 20.81 17.81 -26.69
N SER A 171 21.54 17.50 -25.62
CA SER A 171 21.26 18.00 -24.28
C SER A 171 22.56 18.32 -23.55
N LEU A 172 22.70 19.58 -23.15
CA LEU A 172 23.96 20.13 -22.64
C LEU A 172 23.73 20.60 -21.20
N GLY A 173 24.46 20.02 -20.26
CA GLY A 173 24.38 20.38 -18.85
C GLY A 173 25.27 21.56 -18.52
N VAL A 174 24.82 22.44 -17.62
CA VAL A 174 25.58 23.62 -17.19
C VAL A 174 26.96 23.27 -16.59
N GLY A 175 27.11 22.09 -15.98
CA GLY A 175 28.39 21.56 -15.50
C GLY A 175 29.36 21.08 -16.59
N GLY A 176 28.96 21.17 -17.87
CA GLY A 176 29.72 20.71 -19.04
C GLY A 176 29.48 19.25 -19.42
N THR A 177 28.50 18.57 -18.81
CA THR A 177 28.14 17.20 -19.22
C THR A 177 27.27 17.26 -20.47
N ASN A 178 27.74 16.68 -21.56
CA ASN A 178 27.03 16.68 -22.83
C ASN A 178 26.43 15.31 -23.11
N ALA A 179 25.22 15.27 -23.65
CA ALA A 179 24.56 14.05 -24.09
C ALA A 179 24.00 14.24 -25.49
N HIS A 180 24.29 13.28 -26.38
CA HIS A 180 23.72 13.23 -27.73
C HIS A 180 23.07 11.86 -27.98
N VAL A 181 21.87 11.85 -28.53
CA VAL A 181 21.11 10.62 -28.84
C VAL A 181 20.71 10.61 -30.31
N ILE A 182 20.88 9.45 -30.96
CA ILE A 182 20.42 9.20 -32.32
C ILE A 182 19.18 8.31 -32.28
N LEU A 183 18.09 8.81 -32.86
CA LEU A 183 16.80 8.13 -33.00
C LEU A 183 16.57 7.75 -34.45
N GLU A 184 15.89 6.63 -34.66
CA GLU A 184 15.46 6.13 -35.96
C GLU A 184 13.96 5.81 -35.93
N GLU A 185 13.27 5.97 -37.06
CA GLU A 185 11.85 5.64 -37.15
C GLU A 185 11.59 4.16 -36.82
N ALA A 186 10.40 3.88 -36.27
CA ALA A 186 10.00 2.52 -35.95
C ALA A 186 9.90 1.64 -37.22
N PRO A 187 10.28 0.35 -37.15
CA PRO A 187 10.05 -0.59 -38.24
C PRO A 187 8.56 -0.66 -38.61
N ALA A 188 8.27 -0.89 -39.90
CA ALA A 188 6.89 -1.05 -40.36
C ALA A 188 6.26 -2.31 -39.75
N THR A 189 5.08 -2.17 -39.15
CA THR A 189 4.33 -3.28 -38.55
C THR A 189 3.24 -3.77 -39.50
N ALA A 190 3.25 -5.06 -39.89
CA ALA A 190 2.20 -5.66 -40.73
C ALA A 190 0.83 -5.61 -40.03
N PRO A 191 -0.34 -5.53 -40.68
CA PRO A 191 -1.62 -5.59 -39.95
C PRO A 191 -1.84 -6.93 -39.23
N SER A 192 -2.64 -6.93 -38.15
CA SER A 192 -3.08 -8.17 -37.51
C SER A 192 -4.02 -8.94 -38.47
N PRO A 193 -4.02 -10.29 -38.45
CA PRO A 193 -4.97 -11.08 -39.23
C PRO A 193 -6.44 -10.74 -38.89
N PRO A 194 -7.42 -11.11 -39.72
CA PRO A 194 -8.84 -11.08 -39.33
C PRO A 194 -9.07 -11.86 -38.03
N PRO A 195 -9.98 -11.42 -37.14
CA PRO A 195 -10.30 -12.16 -35.92
C PRO A 195 -10.96 -13.51 -36.25
N SER A 196 -10.74 -14.52 -35.41
CA SER A 196 -11.40 -15.82 -35.59
C SER A 196 -12.85 -15.80 -35.07
N ARG A 197 -13.15 -14.86 -34.16
CA ARG A 197 -14.47 -14.66 -33.57
C ARG A 197 -15.10 -13.36 -34.05
N PRO A 198 -16.40 -13.34 -34.38
CA PRO A 198 -17.14 -12.10 -34.66
C PRO A 198 -17.35 -11.25 -33.41
N TRP A 199 -17.37 -11.84 -32.20
CA TRP A 199 -17.62 -11.13 -30.95
C TRP A 199 -16.35 -10.77 -30.20
N HIS A 200 -16.34 -9.57 -29.61
CA HIS A 200 -15.22 -9.00 -28.88
C HIS A 200 -15.66 -8.53 -27.49
N LEU A 201 -14.98 -9.04 -26.46
CA LEU A 201 -15.17 -8.65 -25.06
C LEU A 201 -14.32 -7.41 -24.73
N LEU A 202 -14.94 -6.31 -24.30
CA LEU A 202 -14.24 -5.10 -23.85
C LEU A 202 -14.31 -5.00 -22.32
N PRO A 203 -13.28 -5.45 -21.58
CA PRO A 203 -13.21 -5.29 -20.14
C PRO A 203 -12.65 -3.92 -19.75
N LEU A 204 -13.29 -3.27 -18.78
CA LEU A 204 -12.85 -2.03 -18.15
C LEU A 204 -12.79 -2.23 -16.65
N SER A 205 -11.77 -1.67 -15.99
CA SER A 205 -11.71 -1.68 -14.54
C SER A 205 -11.06 -0.44 -13.96
N ALA A 206 -11.46 -0.07 -12.75
CA ALA A 206 -10.89 1.04 -12.02
C ALA A 206 -10.91 0.84 -10.49
N ARG A 207 -10.18 1.70 -9.77
CA ARG A 207 -10.11 1.68 -8.30
C ARG A 207 -11.31 2.34 -7.61
N SER A 208 -12.17 3.02 -8.36
CA SER A 208 -13.42 3.60 -7.86
C SER A 208 -14.48 3.57 -8.96
N ARG A 209 -15.76 3.64 -8.58
CA ARG A 209 -16.89 3.77 -9.53
C ARG A 209 -16.73 4.97 -10.46
N GLY A 210 -16.42 6.16 -9.91
CA GLY A 210 -16.21 7.37 -10.73
C GLY A 210 -15.09 7.23 -11.76
N ALA A 211 -13.98 6.57 -11.39
CA ALA A 211 -12.91 6.29 -12.34
C ALA A 211 -13.33 5.27 -13.43
N LEU A 212 -14.23 4.33 -13.13
CA LEU A 212 -14.75 3.37 -14.12
C LEU A 212 -15.65 4.05 -15.15
N ASP A 213 -16.47 4.99 -14.71
CA ASP A 213 -17.33 5.80 -15.58
C ASP A 213 -16.48 6.71 -16.49
N ASP A 214 -15.45 7.35 -15.93
CA ASP A 214 -14.49 8.13 -16.70
C ASP A 214 -13.70 7.26 -17.69
N ALA A 215 -13.40 6.01 -17.34
CA ALA A 215 -12.71 5.09 -18.24
C ALA A 215 -13.61 4.70 -19.43
N SER A 216 -14.91 4.53 -19.18
CA SER A 216 -15.88 4.20 -20.22
C SER A 216 -16.07 5.36 -21.18
N ARG A 217 -16.16 6.58 -20.66
CA ARG A 217 -16.22 7.81 -21.47
C ARG A 217 -14.94 8.05 -22.26
N ALA A 218 -13.76 7.86 -21.66
CA ALA A 218 -12.50 7.97 -22.37
C ALA A 218 -12.37 6.93 -23.50
N LEU A 219 -12.92 5.72 -23.31
CA LEU A 219 -12.99 4.71 -24.36
C LEU A 219 -13.95 5.10 -25.48
N LEU A 220 -15.12 5.65 -25.14
CA LEU A 220 -16.09 6.18 -26.11
C LEU A 220 -15.46 7.28 -26.97
N GLU A 221 -14.87 8.31 -26.33
CA GLU A 221 -14.21 9.42 -27.02
C GLU A 221 -13.06 8.93 -27.93
N HIS A 222 -12.32 7.92 -27.49
CA HIS A 222 -11.25 7.32 -28.28
C HIS A 222 -11.77 6.60 -29.53
N LEU A 223 -12.86 5.84 -29.38
CA LEU A 223 -13.49 5.16 -30.49
C LEU A 223 -14.06 6.18 -31.48
N GLU A 224 -14.78 7.20 -31.02
CA GLU A 224 -15.33 8.26 -31.89
C GLU A 224 -14.24 9.05 -32.64
N GLY A 225 -13.08 9.27 -32.01
CA GLY A 225 -11.98 10.06 -32.58
C GLY A 225 -11.08 9.34 -33.58
N SER A 226 -11.22 8.03 -33.79
CA SER A 226 -10.35 7.26 -34.69
C SER A 226 -11.09 6.15 -35.45
N ASP A 227 -11.11 6.25 -36.78
CA ASP A 227 -11.68 5.22 -37.67
C ASP A 227 -10.72 4.03 -37.91
N GLU A 228 -9.46 4.14 -37.48
CA GLU A 228 -8.42 3.11 -37.69
C GLU A 228 -8.32 2.10 -36.53
N THR A 229 -9.12 2.26 -35.47
CA THR A 229 -9.01 1.40 -34.28
C THR A 229 -9.65 0.04 -34.53
N GLY A 230 -8.83 -1.00 -34.72
CA GLY A 230 -9.28 -2.37 -34.86
C GLY A 230 -9.86 -2.91 -33.55
N ILE A 231 -11.16 -3.20 -33.54
CA ILE A 231 -11.90 -3.63 -32.33
C ILE A 231 -11.35 -4.91 -31.69
N ALA A 232 -10.85 -5.86 -32.49
CA ALA A 232 -10.25 -7.10 -32.00
C ALA A 232 -8.92 -6.86 -31.24
N ASP A 233 -8.05 -6.00 -31.77
CA ASP A 233 -6.79 -5.64 -31.12
C ASP A 233 -7.02 -4.75 -29.88
N LEU A 234 -8.06 -3.90 -29.90
CA LEU A 234 -8.50 -3.15 -28.72
C LEU A 234 -8.99 -4.09 -27.61
N SER A 235 -9.85 -5.04 -27.96
CA SER A 235 -10.38 -6.07 -27.07
C SER A 235 -9.24 -6.88 -26.41
N TYR A 236 -8.26 -7.32 -27.20
CA TYR A 236 -7.03 -7.94 -26.69
C TYR A 236 -6.24 -7.01 -25.77
N THR A 237 -6.01 -5.76 -26.18
CA THR A 237 -5.27 -4.76 -25.40
C THR A 237 -5.88 -4.51 -24.03
N LEU A 238 -7.21 -4.45 -23.93
CA LEU A 238 -7.91 -4.23 -22.68
C LEU A 238 -7.81 -5.44 -21.73
N ARG A 239 -7.77 -6.67 -22.26
CA ARG A 239 -7.59 -7.90 -21.47
C ARG A 239 -6.17 -8.06 -20.93
N VAL A 240 -5.16 -7.97 -21.80
CA VAL A 240 -3.77 -8.35 -21.46
C VAL A 240 -2.88 -7.14 -21.16
N GLY A 241 -3.26 -5.95 -21.63
CA GLY A 241 -2.48 -4.71 -21.51
C GLY A 241 -2.95 -3.79 -20.38
N ARG A 242 -3.92 -4.22 -19.56
CA ARG A 242 -4.45 -3.44 -18.44
C ARG A 242 -4.50 -4.29 -17.17
N ARG A 243 -4.24 -3.63 -16.04
CA ARG A 243 -4.42 -4.25 -14.72
C ARG A 243 -5.90 -4.29 -14.38
N ALA A 244 -6.39 -5.43 -13.91
CA ALA A 244 -7.73 -5.56 -13.36
C ALA A 244 -7.82 -4.96 -11.94
N PHE A 245 -8.76 -4.05 -11.73
CA PHE A 245 -9.10 -3.46 -10.42
C PHE A 245 -10.45 -3.97 -9.91
N ALA A 246 -10.89 -3.50 -8.73
CA ALA A 246 -12.10 -3.97 -8.05
C ALA A 246 -13.40 -3.58 -8.78
N HIS A 247 -13.56 -2.32 -9.19
CA HIS A 247 -14.75 -1.93 -9.95
C HIS A 247 -14.55 -2.31 -11.42
N ARG A 248 -15.38 -3.23 -11.92
CA ARG A 248 -15.25 -3.82 -13.24
C ARG A 248 -16.51 -3.59 -14.06
N ARG A 249 -16.32 -3.42 -15.36
CA ARG A 249 -17.36 -3.34 -16.37
C ARG A 249 -16.95 -4.17 -17.57
N ALA A 250 -17.88 -4.92 -18.13
CA ALA A 250 -17.67 -5.62 -19.38
C ALA A 250 -18.84 -5.34 -20.32
N LEU A 251 -18.56 -5.42 -21.62
CA LEU A 251 -19.55 -5.41 -22.69
C LEU A 251 -19.03 -6.26 -23.85
N VAL A 252 -19.93 -6.70 -24.74
CA VAL A 252 -19.56 -7.40 -25.98
C VAL A 252 -20.08 -6.65 -27.20
N CYS A 253 -19.33 -6.73 -28.28
CA CYS A 253 -19.66 -6.08 -29.55
C CYS A 253 -19.07 -6.86 -30.73
N ARG A 254 -19.67 -6.75 -31.91
CA ARG A 254 -19.09 -7.26 -33.17
C ARG A 254 -18.35 -6.16 -33.92
N THR A 255 -18.81 -4.93 -33.79
CA THR A 255 -18.29 -3.78 -34.52
C THR A 255 -17.92 -2.63 -33.59
N ARG A 256 -17.13 -1.68 -34.11
CA ARG A 256 -16.83 -0.43 -33.43
C ARG A 256 -18.11 0.37 -33.12
N ASP A 257 -19.06 0.42 -34.05
CA ASP A 257 -20.28 1.23 -33.90
C ASP A 257 -21.17 0.66 -32.79
N GLU A 258 -21.29 -0.66 -32.68
CA GLU A 258 -21.98 -1.32 -31.56
C GLU A 258 -21.32 -1.03 -30.20
N ALA A 259 -19.98 -0.98 -30.17
CA ALA A 259 -19.25 -0.62 -28.95
C ALA A 259 -19.51 0.83 -28.55
N ILE A 260 -19.53 1.75 -29.52
CA ILE A 260 -19.88 3.17 -29.31
C ILE A 260 -21.30 3.29 -28.76
N GLU A 261 -22.28 2.65 -29.39
CA GLU A 261 -23.68 2.68 -28.96
C GLU A 261 -23.85 2.13 -27.53
N THR A 262 -23.22 1.00 -27.22
CA THR A 262 -23.30 0.37 -25.90
C THR A 262 -22.64 1.24 -24.82
N LEU A 263 -21.48 1.84 -25.11
CA LEU A 263 -20.79 2.76 -24.18
C LEU A 263 -21.57 4.06 -23.97
N ALA A 264 -22.24 4.58 -25.00
CA ALA A 264 -23.01 5.82 -24.94
C ALA A 264 -24.33 5.65 -24.18
N THR A 265 -25.02 4.53 -24.36
CA THR A 265 -26.30 4.25 -23.69
C THR A 265 -26.12 3.67 -22.29
N GLY A 266 -24.98 3.01 -22.02
CA GLY A 266 -24.71 2.34 -20.75
C GLY A 266 -25.53 1.07 -20.54
N HIS A 267 -26.02 0.46 -21.64
CA HIS A 267 -26.68 -0.83 -21.65
C HIS A 267 -26.50 -1.50 -23.02
N GLY A 268 -26.61 -2.82 -23.09
CA GLY A 268 -26.47 -3.56 -24.35
C GLY A 268 -25.95 -4.98 -24.15
N PRO A 269 -25.59 -5.67 -25.24
CA PRO A 269 -25.07 -7.04 -25.18
C PRO A 269 -23.88 -7.17 -24.21
N GLY A 270 -23.99 -8.11 -23.27
CA GLY A 270 -22.95 -8.39 -22.28
C GLY A 270 -22.63 -7.24 -21.30
N TRP A 271 -23.44 -6.16 -21.27
CA TRP A 271 -23.20 -5.05 -20.36
C TRP A 271 -23.40 -5.47 -18.91
N VAL A 272 -22.31 -5.47 -18.14
CA VAL A 272 -22.30 -5.82 -16.72
C VAL A 272 -21.39 -4.86 -15.98
N THR A 273 -21.81 -4.43 -14.79
CA THR A 273 -20.97 -3.65 -13.87
C THR A 273 -21.04 -4.28 -12.49
N ALA A 274 -19.89 -4.62 -11.93
CA ALA A 274 -19.79 -5.28 -10.63
C ALA A 274 -18.56 -4.80 -9.87
N GLU A 275 -18.54 -5.10 -8.56
CA GLU A 275 -17.38 -4.90 -7.71
C GLU A 275 -16.81 -6.27 -7.35
N ALA A 276 -15.62 -6.55 -7.89
CA ALA A 276 -14.88 -7.77 -7.60
C ALA A 276 -14.28 -7.70 -6.20
N PRO A 277 -14.38 -8.79 -5.40
CA PRO A 277 -13.76 -8.87 -4.08
C PRO A 277 -12.22 -8.87 -4.16
N SER A 278 -11.59 -8.73 -2.99
CA SER A 278 -10.12 -8.71 -2.87
C SER A 278 -9.46 -10.07 -3.17
N ARG A 279 -10.20 -11.16 -3.00
CA ARG A 279 -9.81 -12.53 -3.38
C ARG A 279 -10.65 -12.98 -4.56
N GLU A 280 -10.09 -13.80 -5.44
CA GLU A 280 -10.83 -14.39 -6.55
C GLU A 280 -11.96 -15.27 -6.03
N ARG A 281 -13.13 -15.17 -6.66
CA ARG A 281 -14.27 -16.06 -6.36
C ARG A 281 -14.15 -17.33 -7.18
N GLY A 282 -14.47 -18.46 -6.54
CA GLY A 282 -14.69 -19.71 -7.25
C GLY A 282 -15.89 -19.62 -8.19
N VAL A 283 -15.97 -20.56 -9.13
CA VAL A 283 -17.14 -20.78 -9.98
C VAL A 283 -17.69 -22.17 -9.71
N ALA A 284 -19.01 -22.31 -9.66
CA ALA A 284 -19.70 -23.59 -9.59
C ALA A 284 -20.53 -23.81 -10.86
N PHE A 285 -20.38 -24.98 -11.47
CA PHE A 285 -21.14 -25.34 -12.67
C PHE A 285 -22.43 -26.05 -12.30
N LEU A 286 -23.54 -25.57 -12.88
CA LEU A 286 -24.89 -26.09 -12.68
C LEU A 286 -25.34 -26.77 -13.97
N PHE A 287 -25.57 -28.08 -13.94
CA PHE A 287 -25.95 -28.85 -15.13
C PHE A 287 -27.44 -29.19 -15.10
N ALA A 288 -28.20 -28.65 -16.06
CA ALA A 288 -29.65 -28.88 -16.15
C ALA A 288 -29.99 -30.36 -16.40
N GLY A 289 -31.16 -30.78 -15.90
CA GLY A 289 -31.79 -32.04 -16.27
C GLY A 289 -32.51 -31.95 -17.62
N GLY A 290 -33.40 -32.89 -17.93
CA GLY A 290 -34.16 -32.86 -19.19
C GLY A 290 -35.17 -31.70 -19.26
N GLY A 291 -35.42 -31.20 -20.48
CA GLY A 291 -36.47 -30.22 -20.80
C GLY A 291 -35.97 -28.86 -21.30
N ALA A 292 -34.66 -28.61 -21.29
CA ALA A 292 -34.06 -27.36 -21.77
C ALA A 292 -33.51 -27.45 -23.21
N GLN A 293 -33.42 -28.65 -23.77
CA GLN A 293 -32.89 -28.90 -25.11
C GLN A 293 -33.79 -28.34 -26.22
N TYR A 294 -33.17 -27.84 -27.29
CA TYR A 294 -33.84 -27.42 -28.53
C TYR A 294 -32.90 -27.62 -29.74
N PRO A 295 -33.44 -27.80 -30.96
CA PRO A 295 -32.60 -27.93 -32.16
C PRO A 295 -31.74 -26.70 -32.37
N GLY A 296 -30.45 -26.87 -32.69
CA GLY A 296 -29.53 -25.76 -32.96
C GLY A 296 -28.94 -25.05 -31.73
N MET A 297 -29.22 -25.49 -30.50
CA MET A 297 -28.91 -24.75 -29.26
C MET A 297 -27.44 -24.33 -28.98
N ALA A 298 -26.48 -24.80 -29.76
CA ALA A 298 -25.07 -24.42 -29.61
C ALA A 298 -24.34 -24.38 -30.97
N ARG A 299 -25.08 -24.05 -32.04
CA ARG A 299 -24.56 -24.08 -33.41
C ARG A 299 -23.38 -23.12 -33.59
N GLU A 300 -23.52 -21.88 -33.14
CA GLU A 300 -22.53 -20.82 -33.30
C GLU A 300 -21.23 -21.17 -32.54
N LEU A 301 -21.35 -21.84 -31.39
CA LEU A 301 -20.19 -22.38 -30.66
C LEU A 301 -19.51 -23.51 -31.42
N TYR A 302 -20.27 -24.42 -32.04
CA TYR A 302 -19.70 -25.49 -32.87
C TYR A 302 -18.97 -24.95 -34.11
N GLU A 303 -19.51 -23.90 -34.74
CA GLU A 303 -18.91 -23.26 -35.90
C GLU A 303 -17.66 -22.44 -35.49
N GLY A 304 -17.76 -21.66 -34.40
CA GLY A 304 -16.74 -20.68 -33.98
C GLY A 304 -15.64 -21.19 -33.04
N GLU A 305 -15.87 -22.22 -32.22
CA GLU A 305 -14.94 -22.65 -31.16
C GLU A 305 -14.37 -24.06 -31.40
N PRO A 306 -13.07 -24.19 -31.77
CA PRO A 306 -12.46 -25.49 -32.08
C PRO A 306 -12.52 -26.52 -30.95
N THR A 307 -12.31 -26.09 -29.69
CA THR A 307 -12.36 -26.98 -28.52
C THR A 307 -13.75 -27.57 -28.33
N PHE A 308 -14.78 -26.72 -28.41
CA PHE A 308 -16.17 -27.15 -28.28
C PHE A 308 -16.57 -28.11 -29.40
N ARG A 309 -16.21 -27.78 -30.66
CA ARG A 309 -16.44 -28.66 -31.81
C ARG A 309 -15.80 -30.04 -31.63
N ALA A 310 -14.54 -30.08 -31.18
CA ALA A 310 -13.84 -31.35 -30.99
C ALA A 310 -14.51 -32.24 -29.93
N ASP A 311 -14.99 -31.66 -28.82
CA ASP A 311 -15.67 -32.42 -27.77
C ASP A 311 -17.09 -32.86 -28.21
N VAL A 312 -17.82 -32.03 -28.96
CA VAL A 312 -19.11 -32.43 -29.57
C VAL A 312 -18.90 -33.57 -30.57
N ASP A 313 -17.93 -33.45 -31.48
CA ASP A 313 -17.61 -34.48 -32.47
C ASP A 313 -17.23 -35.81 -31.81
N ARG A 314 -16.46 -35.74 -30.71
CA ARG A 314 -16.11 -36.93 -29.92
C ARG A 314 -17.33 -37.59 -29.29
N CYS A 315 -18.23 -36.81 -28.68
CA CYS A 315 -19.46 -37.35 -28.11
C CYS A 315 -20.35 -37.98 -29.18
N LEU A 316 -20.54 -37.30 -30.32
CA LEU A 316 -21.33 -37.81 -31.44
C LEU A 316 -20.75 -39.10 -32.02
N ALA A 317 -19.42 -39.22 -32.11
CA ALA A 317 -18.76 -40.44 -32.56
C ALA A 317 -18.98 -41.63 -31.61
N ILE A 318 -19.05 -41.38 -30.30
CA ILE A 318 -19.36 -42.41 -29.29
C ILE A 318 -20.83 -42.85 -29.41
N LEU A 319 -21.72 -41.90 -29.67
CA LEU A 319 -23.17 -42.13 -29.77
C LEU A 319 -23.58 -42.79 -31.09
N ASP A 320 -22.71 -42.80 -32.10
CA ASP A 320 -22.96 -43.43 -33.39
C ASP A 320 -23.35 -44.90 -33.22
N GLY A 321 -24.46 -45.31 -33.83
CA GLY A 321 -25.05 -46.64 -33.70
C GLY A 321 -25.72 -46.98 -32.35
N GLN A 322 -25.68 -46.09 -31.34
CA GLN A 322 -26.37 -46.29 -30.04
C GLN A 322 -27.75 -45.62 -29.98
N ILE A 323 -27.98 -44.63 -30.85
CA ILE A 323 -29.23 -43.88 -31.00
C ILE A 323 -29.84 -44.20 -32.37
N ASP A 324 -31.17 -44.24 -32.43
CA ASP A 324 -31.94 -44.63 -33.62
C ASP A 324 -32.02 -43.55 -34.72
N VAL A 325 -31.43 -42.38 -34.49
CA VAL A 325 -31.43 -41.21 -35.37
C VAL A 325 -30.04 -40.57 -35.43
N ASP A 326 -29.79 -39.82 -36.50
CA ASP A 326 -28.59 -38.99 -36.60
C ASP A 326 -28.73 -37.75 -35.68
N LEU A 327 -28.17 -37.86 -34.47
CA LEU A 327 -28.21 -36.78 -33.49
C LEU A 327 -27.49 -35.52 -33.97
N ARG A 328 -26.52 -35.64 -34.90
CA ARG A 328 -25.83 -34.48 -35.48
C ARG A 328 -26.80 -33.60 -36.25
N SER A 329 -27.65 -34.20 -37.09
CA SER A 329 -28.65 -33.47 -37.89
C SER A 329 -29.68 -32.72 -37.03
N ILE A 330 -29.89 -33.17 -35.79
CA ILE A 330 -30.81 -32.55 -34.83
C ILE A 330 -30.12 -31.41 -34.08
N LEU A 331 -28.88 -31.61 -33.61
CA LEU A 331 -28.11 -30.59 -32.89
C LEU A 331 -27.61 -29.47 -33.82
N LEU A 332 -27.29 -29.82 -35.06
CA LEU A 332 -26.72 -28.94 -36.08
C LEU A 332 -27.59 -29.02 -37.36
N PRO A 333 -28.84 -28.53 -37.31
CA PRO A 333 -29.76 -28.63 -38.44
C PRO A 333 -29.26 -27.85 -39.67
N GLU A 334 -29.43 -28.43 -40.85
CA GLU A 334 -29.17 -27.75 -42.11
C GLU A 334 -30.14 -26.57 -42.32
N ALA A 335 -29.72 -25.59 -43.13
CA ALA A 335 -30.55 -24.44 -43.44
C ALA A 335 -31.85 -24.89 -44.13
N GLY A 336 -33.00 -24.51 -43.56
CA GLY A 336 -34.33 -24.88 -44.07
C GLY A 336 -34.90 -26.20 -43.52
N ALA A 337 -34.24 -26.83 -42.54
CA ALA A 337 -34.81 -27.95 -41.80
C ALA A 337 -36.07 -27.56 -41.00
N ASP A 338 -37.00 -28.51 -40.85
CA ASP A 338 -38.21 -28.34 -40.05
C ASP A 338 -37.87 -28.42 -38.55
N LEU A 339 -37.68 -27.26 -37.93
CA LEU A 339 -37.28 -27.15 -36.52
C LEU A 339 -38.34 -27.69 -35.56
N ASP A 340 -39.63 -27.61 -35.90
CA ASP A 340 -40.72 -28.12 -35.05
C ASP A 340 -40.74 -29.66 -35.04
N ALA A 341 -40.47 -30.28 -36.19
CA ALA A 341 -40.30 -31.73 -36.29
C ALA A 341 -39.08 -32.20 -35.47
N LEU A 342 -37.93 -31.52 -35.61
CA LEU A 342 -36.72 -31.85 -34.85
C LEU A 342 -36.90 -31.62 -33.34
N ALA A 343 -37.62 -30.56 -32.94
CA ALA A 343 -37.94 -30.29 -31.54
C ALA A 343 -38.84 -31.38 -30.94
N SER A 344 -39.74 -31.96 -31.74
CA SER A 344 -40.58 -33.09 -31.36
C SER A 344 -39.74 -34.36 -31.16
N GLU A 345 -38.77 -34.62 -32.05
CA GLU A 345 -37.83 -35.75 -31.89
C GLU A 345 -36.97 -35.60 -30.62
N LEU A 346 -36.61 -34.36 -30.25
CA LEU A 346 -35.91 -34.02 -28.99
C LEU A 346 -36.80 -34.03 -27.73
N GLN A 347 -38.08 -34.38 -27.82
CA GLN A 347 -38.90 -34.69 -26.64
C GLN A 347 -38.68 -36.12 -26.14
N ARG A 348 -38.19 -37.02 -27.00
CA ARG A 348 -37.95 -38.42 -26.64
C ARG A 348 -36.73 -38.54 -25.72
N PRO A 349 -36.87 -39.10 -24.49
CA PRO A 349 -35.76 -39.20 -23.54
C PRO A 349 -34.50 -39.89 -24.07
N SER A 350 -34.64 -40.90 -24.94
CA SER A 350 -33.51 -41.59 -25.58
C SER A 350 -32.61 -40.69 -26.42
N ARG A 351 -33.11 -39.53 -26.86
CA ARG A 351 -32.42 -38.56 -27.72
C ARG A 351 -32.12 -37.25 -27.01
N ALA A 352 -33.05 -36.78 -26.19
CA ALA A 352 -32.95 -35.54 -25.41
C ALA A 352 -31.79 -35.57 -24.40
N LEU A 353 -31.67 -36.67 -23.65
CA LEU A 353 -30.67 -36.77 -22.57
C LEU A 353 -29.23 -36.83 -23.11
N PRO A 354 -28.91 -37.67 -24.12
CA PRO A 354 -27.57 -37.66 -24.74
C PRO A 354 -27.22 -36.35 -25.45
N ALA A 355 -28.19 -35.70 -26.11
CA ALA A 355 -28.00 -34.38 -26.71
C ALA A 355 -27.61 -33.34 -25.66
N LEU A 356 -28.35 -33.29 -24.56
CA LEU A 356 -28.09 -32.33 -23.50
C LEU A 356 -26.75 -32.60 -22.80
N PHE A 357 -26.43 -33.86 -22.48
CA PHE A 357 -25.13 -34.24 -21.94
C PHE A 357 -23.99 -33.79 -22.86
N THR A 358 -24.11 -34.02 -24.17
CA THR A 358 -23.08 -33.67 -25.16
C THR A 358 -22.75 -32.18 -25.13
N ILE A 359 -23.79 -31.33 -25.17
CA ILE A 359 -23.61 -29.87 -25.16
C ILE A 359 -23.08 -29.39 -23.80
N GLN A 360 -23.62 -29.90 -22.69
CA GLN A 360 -23.16 -29.52 -21.35
C GLN A 360 -21.69 -29.90 -21.12
N TYR A 361 -21.28 -31.11 -21.53
CA TYR A 361 -19.91 -31.58 -21.42
C TYR A 361 -18.96 -30.71 -22.26
N ALA A 362 -19.25 -30.54 -23.55
CA ALA A 362 -18.41 -29.74 -24.45
C ALA A 362 -18.31 -28.27 -23.98
N GLN A 363 -19.40 -27.70 -23.47
CA GLN A 363 -19.38 -26.34 -22.95
C GLN A 363 -18.57 -26.20 -21.66
N ALA A 364 -18.69 -27.15 -20.72
CA ALA A 364 -17.85 -27.16 -19.52
C ALA A 364 -16.36 -27.25 -19.88
N ARG A 365 -16.01 -28.08 -20.87
CA ARG A 365 -14.63 -28.21 -21.37
C ARG A 365 -14.14 -26.91 -22.03
N LEU A 366 -14.99 -26.21 -22.77
CA LEU A 366 -14.67 -24.89 -23.32
C LEU A 366 -14.42 -23.87 -22.20
N TRP A 367 -15.29 -23.79 -21.17
CA TRP A 367 -15.07 -22.93 -20.01
C TRP A 367 -13.72 -23.20 -19.31
N MET A 368 -13.42 -24.48 -19.06
CA MET A 368 -12.14 -24.89 -18.46
C MET A 368 -10.95 -24.49 -19.35
N SER A 369 -11.09 -24.55 -20.68
CA SER A 369 -10.03 -24.12 -21.61
C SER A 369 -9.75 -22.61 -21.57
N TRP A 370 -10.72 -21.81 -21.09
CA TRP A 370 -10.56 -20.38 -20.83
C TRP A 370 -10.19 -20.10 -19.37
N GLY A 371 -9.76 -21.11 -18.61
CA GLY A 371 -9.35 -21.00 -17.21
C GLY A 371 -10.48 -20.87 -16.20
N VAL A 372 -11.74 -20.97 -16.63
CA VAL A 372 -12.90 -21.00 -15.73
C VAL A 372 -13.05 -22.42 -15.19
N GLU A 373 -12.24 -22.74 -14.18
CA GLU A 373 -12.25 -24.05 -13.52
C GLU A 373 -13.33 -24.11 -12.43
N PRO A 374 -14.20 -25.14 -12.43
CA PRO A 374 -15.22 -25.26 -11.40
C PRO A 374 -14.59 -25.68 -10.07
N THR A 375 -14.79 -24.84 -9.05
CA THR A 375 -14.46 -25.16 -7.65
C THR A 375 -15.39 -26.22 -7.06
N SER A 376 -16.61 -26.29 -7.57
CA SER A 376 -17.59 -27.35 -7.31
C SER A 376 -18.56 -27.46 -8.48
N MET A 377 -19.36 -28.51 -8.53
CA MET A 377 -20.37 -28.74 -9.57
C MET A 377 -21.64 -29.27 -8.94
N ILE A 378 -22.79 -29.02 -9.56
CA ILE A 378 -24.04 -29.67 -9.20
C ILE A 378 -24.83 -29.93 -10.47
N GLY A 379 -25.38 -31.12 -10.62
CA GLY A 379 -26.24 -31.43 -11.75
C GLY A 379 -27.63 -31.79 -11.26
N HIS A 380 -28.68 -31.36 -11.94
CA HIS A 380 -30.05 -31.73 -11.61
C HIS A 380 -30.43 -33.00 -12.35
N SER A 381 -30.68 -34.09 -11.61
CA SER A 381 -31.09 -35.37 -12.17
C SER A 381 -30.10 -35.86 -13.25
N MET A 382 -30.43 -35.77 -14.54
CA MET A 382 -29.52 -36.13 -15.63
C MET A 382 -28.21 -35.34 -15.59
N GLY A 383 -28.24 -34.05 -15.25
CA GLY A 383 -27.02 -33.23 -15.21
C GLY A 383 -25.96 -33.74 -14.24
N GLU A 384 -26.33 -34.55 -13.23
CA GLU A 384 -25.35 -35.12 -12.29
C GLU A 384 -24.42 -36.13 -12.98
N TYR A 385 -24.87 -36.79 -14.05
CA TYR A 385 -23.99 -37.65 -14.86
C TYR A 385 -22.94 -36.83 -15.60
N THR A 386 -23.27 -35.61 -16.05
CA THR A 386 -22.30 -34.66 -16.62
C THR A 386 -21.28 -34.24 -15.57
N ALA A 387 -21.73 -33.83 -14.39
CA ALA A 387 -20.86 -33.44 -13.27
C ALA A 387 -19.93 -34.60 -12.85
N ALA A 388 -20.47 -35.80 -12.73
CA ALA A 388 -19.73 -37.00 -12.35
C ALA A 388 -18.71 -37.42 -13.43
N CYS A 389 -19.04 -37.29 -14.72
CA CYS A 389 -18.08 -37.52 -15.80
C CYS A 389 -16.92 -36.52 -15.75
N LEU A 390 -17.21 -35.22 -15.57
CA LEU A 390 -16.18 -34.18 -15.43
C LEU A 390 -15.35 -34.34 -14.14
N ALA A 391 -15.94 -34.91 -13.09
CA ALA A 391 -15.26 -35.32 -11.87
C ALA A 391 -14.49 -36.64 -12.00
N GLY A 392 -14.58 -37.34 -13.13
CA GLY A 392 -13.83 -38.58 -13.38
C GLY A 392 -14.45 -39.85 -12.80
N VAL A 393 -15.67 -39.78 -12.27
CA VAL A 393 -16.41 -40.96 -11.78
C VAL A 393 -16.72 -41.92 -12.92
N PHE A 394 -17.09 -41.36 -14.08
CA PHE A 394 -17.27 -42.07 -15.34
C PHE A 394 -16.23 -41.62 -16.36
N SER A 395 -15.80 -42.54 -17.24
CA SER A 395 -15.25 -42.12 -18.54
C SER A 395 -16.34 -41.45 -19.38
N LEU A 396 -15.95 -40.72 -20.42
CA LEU A 396 -16.91 -40.09 -21.33
C LEU A 396 -17.80 -41.15 -22.02
N GLU A 397 -17.18 -42.26 -22.43
CA GLU A 397 -17.83 -43.38 -23.09
C GLU A 397 -18.85 -44.07 -22.17
N ASP A 398 -18.48 -44.31 -20.91
CA ASP A 398 -19.34 -44.94 -19.91
C ASP A 398 -20.52 -44.02 -19.53
N ALA A 399 -20.26 -42.72 -19.35
CA ALA A 399 -21.31 -41.74 -19.04
C ALA A 399 -22.38 -41.67 -20.14
N LEU A 400 -21.95 -41.57 -21.41
CA LEU A 400 -22.86 -41.57 -22.56
C LEU A 400 -23.66 -42.86 -22.68
N SER A 401 -23.01 -44.02 -22.47
CA SER A 401 -23.70 -45.33 -22.45
C SER A 401 -24.82 -45.38 -21.41
N VAL A 402 -24.55 -44.90 -20.19
CA VAL A 402 -25.54 -44.87 -19.10
C VAL A 402 -26.68 -43.89 -19.42
N VAL A 403 -26.36 -42.70 -19.93
CA VAL A 403 -27.37 -41.69 -20.31
C VAL A 403 -28.28 -42.21 -21.43
N CYS A 404 -27.72 -42.88 -22.44
CA CYS A 404 -28.49 -43.52 -23.51
C CYS A 404 -29.39 -44.65 -22.98
N LEU A 405 -28.86 -45.54 -22.13
CA LEU A 405 -29.64 -46.61 -21.53
C LEU A 405 -30.80 -46.05 -20.71
N ARG A 406 -30.54 -45.04 -19.88
CA ARG A 406 -31.54 -44.35 -19.07
C ARG A 406 -32.69 -43.83 -19.94
N GLY A 407 -32.38 -43.14 -21.03
CA GLY A 407 -33.38 -42.63 -21.95
C GLY A 407 -34.24 -43.73 -22.59
N ARG A 408 -33.63 -44.85 -23.01
CA ARG A 408 -34.37 -46.02 -23.55
C ARG A 408 -35.26 -46.69 -22.50
N LEU A 409 -34.78 -46.84 -21.27
CA LEU A 409 -35.57 -47.42 -20.18
C LEU A 409 -36.77 -46.54 -19.83
N PHE A 410 -36.62 -45.22 -19.85
CA PHE A 410 -37.73 -44.27 -19.64
C PHE A 410 -38.82 -44.38 -20.71
N GLU A 411 -38.47 -44.80 -21.93
CA GLU A 411 -39.46 -45.05 -22.99
C GLU A 411 -40.12 -46.44 -22.89
N SER A 412 -39.62 -47.32 -22.02
CA SER A 412 -40.17 -48.67 -21.79
C SER A 412 -41.18 -48.75 -20.64
N VAL A 413 -41.28 -47.71 -19.82
CA VAL A 413 -42.25 -47.62 -18.72
C VAL A 413 -43.53 -46.91 -19.17
N ASP A 414 -44.64 -47.15 -18.47
CA ASP A 414 -45.90 -46.46 -18.74
C ASP A 414 -45.75 -44.93 -18.62
N ALA A 415 -46.50 -44.19 -19.43
CA ALA A 415 -46.47 -42.73 -19.44
C ALA A 415 -46.87 -42.17 -18.06
N GLY A 416 -46.06 -41.25 -17.54
CA GLY A 416 -46.22 -40.64 -16.23
C GLY A 416 -46.30 -39.11 -16.28
N GLY A 417 -46.71 -38.50 -15.17
CA GLY A 417 -46.77 -37.06 -15.01
C GLY A 417 -45.84 -36.52 -13.93
N MET A 418 -45.43 -35.26 -14.11
CA MET A 418 -44.67 -34.49 -13.13
C MET A 418 -45.26 -33.07 -12.97
N LEU A 419 -45.47 -32.64 -11.73
CA LEU A 419 -46.07 -31.34 -11.39
C LEU A 419 -45.13 -30.58 -10.45
N SER A 420 -44.68 -29.39 -10.87
CA SER A 420 -43.98 -28.43 -10.01
C SER A 420 -45.01 -27.70 -9.16
N VAL A 421 -44.80 -27.65 -7.85
CA VAL A 421 -45.75 -27.12 -6.86
C VAL A 421 -45.04 -26.08 -5.99
N GLY A 422 -45.68 -24.92 -5.78
CA GLY A 422 -45.22 -23.87 -4.88
C GLY A 422 -45.44 -24.19 -3.40
N LEU A 423 -44.97 -25.36 -2.95
CA LEU A 423 -44.97 -25.81 -1.56
C LEU A 423 -43.62 -26.46 -1.22
N GLY A 424 -43.17 -26.29 0.02
CA GLY A 424 -42.09 -27.06 0.59
C GLY A 424 -42.40 -28.55 0.74
N GLU A 425 -41.35 -29.35 0.98
CA GLU A 425 -41.42 -30.81 0.97
C GLU A 425 -42.44 -31.37 1.97
N GLU A 426 -42.42 -30.90 3.23
CA GLU A 426 -43.32 -31.38 4.28
C GLU A 426 -44.78 -31.05 3.97
N ALA A 427 -45.04 -29.83 3.47
CA ALA A 427 -46.38 -29.38 3.10
C ALA A 427 -46.93 -30.21 1.93
N LEU A 428 -46.14 -30.40 0.86
CA LEU A 428 -46.57 -31.21 -0.27
C LEU A 428 -46.81 -32.66 0.14
N ARG A 429 -45.97 -33.23 1.02
CA ARG A 429 -46.10 -34.62 1.49
C ARG A 429 -47.47 -34.91 2.12
N ALA A 430 -48.10 -33.93 2.77
CA ALA A 430 -49.45 -34.07 3.33
C ALA A 430 -50.55 -34.23 2.27
N HIS A 431 -50.28 -33.85 1.01
CA HIS A 431 -51.18 -33.99 -0.12
C HIS A 431 -50.88 -35.20 -1.00
N LEU A 432 -49.78 -35.93 -0.75
CA LEU A 432 -49.41 -37.11 -1.53
C LEU A 432 -50.09 -38.37 -0.97
N GLY A 433 -50.69 -39.16 -1.87
CA GLY A 433 -51.07 -40.54 -1.58
C GLY A 433 -49.98 -41.53 -1.99
N ASP A 434 -50.20 -42.83 -1.76
CA ASP A 434 -49.21 -43.90 -2.01
C ASP A 434 -48.74 -44.02 -3.48
N ALA A 435 -49.54 -43.50 -4.43
CA ALA A 435 -49.24 -43.58 -5.86
C ALA A 435 -48.29 -42.47 -6.36
N LEU A 436 -48.03 -41.44 -5.56
CA LEU A 436 -47.21 -40.29 -5.95
C LEU A 436 -45.90 -40.26 -5.15
N SER A 437 -44.83 -39.80 -5.79
CA SER A 437 -43.52 -39.60 -5.17
C SER A 437 -43.11 -38.13 -5.25
N ILE A 438 -42.26 -37.69 -4.32
CA ILE A 438 -41.54 -36.42 -4.46
C ILE A 438 -40.33 -36.67 -5.35
N ALA A 439 -40.32 -36.09 -6.54
CA ALA A 439 -39.25 -36.26 -7.50
C ALA A 439 -38.07 -35.33 -7.25
N ALA A 440 -38.33 -34.07 -6.85
CA ALA A 440 -37.28 -33.09 -6.59
C ALA A 440 -37.74 -32.04 -5.59
N VAL A 441 -36.81 -31.59 -4.75
CA VAL A 441 -36.93 -30.37 -3.93
C VAL A 441 -36.00 -29.33 -4.55
N ASN A 442 -36.58 -28.39 -5.30
CA ASN A 442 -35.84 -27.45 -6.16
C ASN A 442 -35.53 -26.12 -5.47
N ALA A 443 -36.39 -25.68 -4.56
CA ALA A 443 -36.17 -24.57 -3.63
C ALA A 443 -36.94 -24.88 -2.33
N PRO A 444 -36.72 -24.14 -1.22
CA PRO A 444 -37.41 -24.42 0.04
C PRO A 444 -38.95 -24.49 -0.08
N GLU A 445 -39.53 -23.68 -0.97
CA GLU A 445 -40.98 -23.65 -1.25
C GLU A 445 -41.34 -24.09 -2.68
N VAL A 446 -40.45 -24.84 -3.36
CA VAL A 446 -40.73 -25.36 -4.71
C VAL A 446 -40.33 -26.83 -4.80
N THR A 447 -41.35 -27.69 -4.88
CA THR A 447 -41.18 -29.15 -4.89
C THR A 447 -41.89 -29.76 -6.11
N VAL A 448 -41.40 -30.90 -6.60
CA VAL A 448 -41.96 -31.61 -7.75
C VAL A 448 -42.57 -32.93 -7.33
N ALA A 449 -43.86 -33.14 -7.62
CA ALA A 449 -44.53 -34.44 -7.51
C ALA A 449 -44.44 -35.22 -8.83
N ALA A 450 -44.29 -36.54 -8.76
CA ALA A 450 -44.26 -37.43 -9.92
C ALA A 450 -45.06 -38.73 -9.66
N GLY A 451 -45.75 -39.23 -10.69
CA GLY A 451 -46.47 -40.49 -10.65
C GLY A 451 -47.44 -40.65 -11.84
N PRO A 452 -48.46 -41.53 -11.73
CA PRO A 452 -49.42 -41.75 -12.80
C PRO A 452 -50.14 -40.46 -13.22
N VAL A 453 -50.42 -40.31 -14.52
CA VAL A 453 -51.00 -39.08 -15.09
C VAL A 453 -52.30 -38.68 -14.38
N ASP A 454 -53.20 -39.65 -14.15
CA ASP A 454 -54.49 -39.43 -13.49
C ASP A 454 -54.33 -39.00 -12.02
N ALA A 455 -53.32 -39.51 -11.33
CA ALA A 455 -53.02 -39.13 -9.95
C ALA A 455 -52.44 -37.71 -9.88
N ILE A 456 -51.59 -37.32 -10.82
CA ILE A 456 -51.05 -35.97 -10.94
C ILE A 456 -52.14 -34.96 -11.29
N GLU A 457 -53.07 -35.29 -12.19
CA GLU A 457 -54.21 -34.43 -12.52
C GLU A 457 -55.15 -34.21 -11.34
N ARG A 458 -55.39 -35.25 -10.51
CA ARG A 458 -56.14 -35.11 -9.26
C ARG A 458 -55.42 -34.19 -8.27
N LEU A 459 -54.12 -34.41 -8.05
CA LEU A 459 -53.32 -33.56 -7.19
C LEU A 459 -53.34 -32.10 -7.66
N HIS A 460 -53.17 -31.87 -8.97
CA HIS A 460 -53.20 -30.54 -9.55
C HIS A 460 -54.51 -29.81 -9.25
N ARG A 461 -55.66 -30.47 -9.48
CA ARG A 461 -56.98 -29.89 -9.19
C ARG A 461 -57.15 -29.57 -7.71
N THR A 462 -56.75 -30.48 -6.82
CA THR A 462 -56.83 -30.26 -5.37
C THR A 462 -55.96 -29.09 -4.92
N LEU A 463 -54.77 -28.92 -5.49
CA LEU A 463 -53.88 -27.81 -5.16
C LEU A 463 -54.39 -26.48 -5.74
N GLU A 464 -54.92 -26.47 -6.96
CA GLU A 464 -55.57 -25.29 -7.55
C GLU A 464 -56.79 -24.84 -6.73
N GLU A 465 -57.62 -25.78 -6.24
CA GLU A 465 -58.74 -25.48 -5.34
C GLU A 465 -58.30 -24.84 -4.01
N ASN A 466 -57.06 -25.11 -3.58
CA ASN A 466 -56.43 -24.52 -2.39
C ASN A 466 -55.56 -23.30 -2.72
N GLU A 467 -55.68 -22.72 -3.91
CA GLU A 467 -54.94 -21.54 -4.37
C GLU A 467 -53.41 -21.71 -4.38
N VAL A 468 -52.91 -22.95 -4.50
CA VAL A 468 -51.48 -23.26 -4.58
C VAL A 468 -51.01 -23.21 -6.04
N GLU A 469 -49.98 -22.42 -6.32
CA GLU A 469 -49.40 -22.33 -7.66
C GLU A 469 -48.79 -23.66 -8.11
N CYS A 470 -49.22 -24.15 -9.27
CA CYS A 470 -48.80 -25.41 -9.84
C CYS A 470 -48.47 -25.27 -11.33
N ARG A 471 -47.46 -26.02 -11.79
CA ARG A 471 -47.08 -26.05 -13.21
C ARG A 471 -46.71 -27.46 -13.66
N ARG A 472 -47.42 -27.97 -14.67
CA ARG A 472 -47.07 -29.24 -15.32
C ARG A 472 -45.71 -29.12 -16.01
N ILE A 473 -44.80 -30.04 -15.70
CA ILE A 473 -43.51 -30.19 -16.39
C ILE A 473 -43.78 -30.94 -17.68
N ARG A 474 -43.30 -30.43 -18.82
CA ARG A 474 -43.55 -31.01 -20.16
C ARG A 474 -42.62 -32.21 -20.41
N ILE A 475 -42.88 -33.29 -19.68
CA ILE A 475 -42.27 -34.60 -19.86
C ILE A 475 -43.32 -35.67 -19.52
N ASP A 476 -43.38 -36.71 -20.36
CA ASP A 476 -44.34 -37.82 -20.26
C ASP A 476 -43.76 -39.01 -19.49
N VAL A 477 -42.82 -38.74 -18.58
CA VAL A 477 -42.16 -39.71 -17.71
C VAL A 477 -42.23 -39.19 -16.28
N ALA A 478 -42.65 -40.05 -15.34
CA ALA A 478 -42.61 -39.76 -13.91
C ALA A 478 -41.25 -40.12 -13.32
N ALA A 479 -40.21 -39.33 -13.63
CA ALA A 479 -38.87 -39.57 -13.11
C ALA A 479 -38.82 -39.47 -11.57
N HIS A 480 -37.89 -40.22 -10.95
CA HIS A 480 -37.70 -40.23 -9.49
C HIS A 480 -38.96 -40.68 -8.72
N SER A 481 -39.66 -41.68 -9.26
CA SER A 481 -40.92 -42.20 -8.69
C SER A 481 -41.00 -43.73 -8.76
N ALA A 482 -41.98 -44.31 -8.06
CA ALA A 482 -42.24 -45.75 -8.05
C ALA A 482 -42.50 -46.34 -9.43
N MET A 483 -42.87 -45.52 -10.41
CA MET A 483 -43.07 -45.97 -11.80
C MET A 483 -41.77 -46.48 -12.45
N LEU A 484 -40.60 -46.16 -11.89
CA LEU A 484 -39.32 -46.64 -12.38
C LEU A 484 -38.87 -47.97 -11.76
N ASP A 485 -39.57 -48.51 -10.76
CA ASP A 485 -39.13 -49.71 -10.02
C ASP A 485 -38.87 -50.91 -10.97
N GLY A 486 -39.68 -51.05 -12.03
CA GLY A 486 -39.53 -52.11 -13.03
C GLY A 486 -38.27 -52.03 -13.89
N VAL A 487 -37.57 -50.88 -13.93
CA VAL A 487 -36.37 -50.67 -14.74
C VAL A 487 -35.09 -50.50 -13.91
N LEU A 488 -35.16 -50.57 -12.58
CA LEU A 488 -33.99 -50.42 -11.69
C LEU A 488 -32.99 -51.57 -11.81
N ASP A 489 -33.48 -52.81 -11.87
CA ASP A 489 -32.65 -54.01 -12.01
C ASP A 489 -31.82 -54.02 -13.33
N PRO A 490 -32.43 -53.83 -14.52
CA PRO A 490 -31.65 -53.77 -15.76
C PRO A 490 -30.69 -52.58 -15.81
N PHE A 491 -31.05 -51.44 -15.19
CA PHE A 491 -30.15 -50.29 -15.07
C PHE A 491 -28.93 -50.60 -14.18
N GLY A 492 -29.16 -51.18 -13.00
CA GLY A 492 -28.10 -51.58 -12.08
C GLY A 492 -27.20 -52.69 -12.63
N ALA A 493 -27.76 -53.62 -13.42
CA ALA A 493 -26.98 -54.65 -14.10
C ALA A 493 -25.96 -54.04 -15.08
N HIS A 494 -26.34 -53.00 -15.83
CA HIS A 494 -25.43 -52.28 -16.70
C HIS A 494 -24.37 -51.49 -15.92
N LEU A 495 -24.75 -50.75 -14.87
CA LEU A 495 -23.78 -49.99 -14.06
C LEU A 495 -22.69 -50.88 -13.46
N ARG A 496 -23.01 -52.10 -13.06
CA ARG A 496 -22.02 -53.07 -12.52
C ARG A 496 -21.02 -53.56 -13.56
N THR A 497 -21.26 -53.36 -14.86
CA THR A 497 -20.27 -53.66 -15.92
C THR A 497 -19.25 -52.54 -16.11
N LEU A 498 -19.51 -51.35 -15.57
CA LEU A 498 -18.67 -50.16 -15.75
C LEU A 498 -17.65 -50.03 -14.63
N ARG A 499 -16.59 -49.27 -14.89
CA ARG A 499 -15.55 -48.99 -13.89
C ARG A 499 -15.76 -47.60 -13.29
N LEU A 500 -16.55 -47.53 -12.24
CA LEU A 500 -16.79 -46.30 -11.49
C LEU A 500 -15.61 -45.96 -10.58
N GLN A 501 -15.25 -44.68 -10.50
CA GLN A 501 -14.15 -44.19 -9.68
C GLN A 501 -14.61 -43.15 -8.66
N PRO A 502 -13.89 -42.97 -7.54
CA PRO A 502 -14.10 -41.82 -6.66
C PRO A 502 -13.93 -40.49 -7.41
N PRO A 503 -14.64 -39.42 -7.01
CA PRO A 503 -14.56 -38.14 -7.70
C PRO A 503 -13.18 -37.49 -7.52
N SER A 504 -12.55 -37.08 -8.62
CA SER A 504 -11.30 -36.31 -8.63
C SER A 504 -11.52 -34.80 -8.49
N ARG A 505 -12.77 -34.34 -8.65
CA ARG A 505 -13.20 -32.95 -8.44
C ARG A 505 -14.49 -32.91 -7.62
N PRO A 506 -14.71 -31.90 -6.77
CA PRO A 506 -15.92 -31.79 -5.99
C PRO A 506 -17.17 -31.63 -6.87
N PHE A 507 -18.22 -32.40 -6.57
CA PHE A 507 -19.57 -32.12 -7.02
C PHE A 507 -20.58 -32.51 -5.94
N VAL A 508 -21.77 -31.91 -5.96
CA VAL A 508 -22.81 -32.08 -4.96
C VAL A 508 -23.79 -33.17 -5.39
N SER A 509 -24.00 -34.16 -4.51
CA SER A 509 -24.89 -35.30 -4.71
C SER A 509 -26.35 -34.88 -4.70
N ASN A 510 -27.17 -35.37 -5.65
CA ASN A 510 -28.62 -35.16 -5.57
C ASN A 510 -29.31 -36.00 -4.50
N LEU A 511 -28.68 -37.04 -3.97
CA LEU A 511 -29.29 -37.87 -2.91
C LEU A 511 -29.11 -37.26 -1.53
N SER A 512 -27.90 -36.81 -1.22
CA SER A 512 -27.58 -36.23 0.09
C SER A 512 -27.76 -34.72 0.14
N GLY A 513 -27.60 -34.03 -1.01
CA GLY A 513 -27.48 -32.57 -1.06
C GLY A 513 -26.11 -32.04 -0.64
N THR A 514 -25.16 -32.90 -0.27
CA THR A 514 -23.81 -32.49 0.18
C THR A 514 -22.75 -32.89 -0.85
N VAL A 515 -21.50 -32.43 -0.69
CA VAL A 515 -20.40 -32.83 -1.57
C VAL A 515 -20.26 -34.36 -1.59
N ALA A 516 -20.28 -34.93 -2.79
CA ALA A 516 -20.21 -36.37 -3.03
C ALA A 516 -18.86 -36.95 -2.61
N GLY A 517 -18.89 -38.05 -1.86
CA GLY A 517 -17.73 -38.86 -1.48
C GLY A 517 -17.58 -40.12 -2.33
N ASP A 518 -16.94 -41.15 -1.77
CA ASP A 518 -16.67 -42.42 -2.47
C ASP A 518 -17.96 -43.22 -2.81
N GLU A 519 -19.11 -42.86 -2.24
CA GLU A 519 -20.38 -43.54 -2.49
C GLU A 519 -20.80 -43.52 -3.96
N VAL A 520 -20.40 -42.50 -4.72
CA VAL A 520 -20.71 -42.37 -6.16
C VAL A 520 -19.91 -43.34 -7.03
N ALA A 521 -18.89 -43.99 -6.47
CA ALA A 521 -18.16 -45.09 -7.11
C ALA A 521 -18.90 -46.44 -7.01
N SER A 522 -20.17 -46.45 -6.55
CA SER A 522 -21.01 -47.64 -6.47
C SER A 522 -22.18 -47.59 -7.44
N ALA A 523 -22.47 -48.72 -8.10
CA ALA A 523 -23.67 -48.87 -8.93
C ALA A 523 -24.97 -48.64 -8.14
N ASP A 524 -24.99 -49.00 -6.85
CA ASP A 524 -26.18 -48.87 -6.01
C ASP A 524 -26.53 -47.39 -5.76
N TYR A 525 -25.53 -46.50 -5.73
CA TYR A 525 -25.76 -45.05 -5.66
C TYR A 525 -26.58 -44.57 -6.87
N TRP A 526 -26.16 -44.96 -8.08
CA TRP A 526 -26.79 -44.51 -9.32
C TRP A 526 -28.18 -45.15 -9.55
N VAL A 527 -28.40 -46.37 -9.06
CA VAL A 527 -29.75 -46.98 -9.03
C VAL A 527 -30.69 -46.20 -8.11
N ARG A 528 -30.22 -45.84 -6.91
CA ARG A 528 -30.97 -44.99 -5.98
C ARG A 528 -31.20 -43.60 -6.56
N HIS A 529 -30.18 -43.01 -7.18
CA HIS A 529 -30.23 -41.72 -7.88
C HIS A 529 -31.32 -41.67 -8.95
N LEU A 530 -31.54 -42.76 -9.67
CA LEU A 530 -32.60 -42.83 -10.68
C LEU A 530 -34.02 -42.83 -10.07
N ARG A 531 -34.16 -43.29 -8.83
CA ARG A 531 -35.43 -43.58 -8.17
C ARG A 531 -35.84 -42.58 -7.09
N GLU A 532 -34.89 -42.06 -6.33
CA GLU A 532 -35.10 -41.26 -5.13
C GLU A 532 -35.15 -39.75 -5.44
N THR A 533 -35.62 -38.97 -4.47
CA THR A 533 -35.81 -37.52 -4.60
C THR A 533 -34.52 -36.76 -4.84
N VAL A 534 -34.51 -35.86 -5.83
CA VAL A 534 -33.42 -34.90 -6.08
C VAL A 534 -33.42 -33.78 -5.05
N ARG A 535 -32.36 -33.69 -4.24
CA ARG A 535 -32.14 -32.69 -3.17
C ARG A 535 -31.44 -31.43 -3.67
N PHE A 536 -31.93 -30.84 -4.76
CA PHE A 536 -31.28 -29.69 -5.41
C PHE A 536 -31.22 -28.44 -4.51
N ALA A 537 -32.30 -28.12 -3.79
CA ALA A 537 -32.33 -26.96 -2.88
C ALA A 537 -31.24 -27.05 -1.80
N HIS A 538 -31.09 -28.22 -1.19
CA HIS A 538 -30.06 -28.47 -0.19
C HIS A 538 -28.66 -28.38 -0.81
N GLY A 539 -28.48 -28.92 -2.02
CA GLY A 539 -27.22 -28.81 -2.73
C GLY A 539 -26.85 -27.40 -3.16
N ILE A 540 -27.83 -26.54 -3.44
CA ILE A 540 -27.58 -25.11 -3.62
C ILE A 540 -27.19 -24.47 -2.29
N GLY A 541 -27.86 -24.80 -1.18
CA GLY A 541 -27.45 -24.35 0.16
C GLY A 541 -25.99 -24.69 0.49
N GLU A 542 -25.53 -25.90 0.17
CA GLU A 542 -24.12 -26.32 0.32
C GLU A 542 -23.13 -25.47 -0.49
N LEU A 543 -23.56 -24.94 -1.64
CA LEU A 543 -22.77 -24.03 -2.47
C LEU A 543 -22.88 -22.57 -2.02
N LEU A 544 -23.90 -22.19 -1.27
CA LEU A 544 -24.14 -20.81 -0.83
C LEU A 544 -23.44 -20.53 0.52
N GLY A 545 -23.11 -19.26 0.76
CA GLY A 545 -22.33 -18.80 1.93
C GLY A 545 -21.69 -17.44 1.68
N GLU A 546 -21.16 -16.76 2.72
CA GLU A 546 -20.61 -15.39 2.60
C GLU A 546 -19.54 -15.26 1.49
N ASP A 547 -18.74 -16.31 1.29
CA ASP A 547 -17.67 -16.40 0.28
C ASP A 547 -17.93 -17.46 -0.82
N GLY A 548 -19.19 -17.87 -1.01
CA GLY A 548 -19.51 -18.93 -1.97
C GLY A 548 -19.22 -18.54 -3.45
N PRO A 549 -19.10 -19.54 -4.34
CA PRO A 549 -18.77 -19.34 -5.75
C PRO A 549 -19.87 -18.60 -6.53
N LEU A 550 -19.49 -18.10 -7.71
CA LEU A 550 -20.44 -17.70 -8.75
C LEU A 550 -21.13 -18.95 -9.31
N LEU A 551 -22.42 -18.85 -9.62
CA LEU A 551 -23.18 -19.98 -10.14
C LEU A 551 -23.32 -19.81 -11.65
N VAL A 552 -22.86 -20.80 -12.43
CA VAL A 552 -22.94 -20.77 -13.89
C VAL A 552 -23.73 -21.98 -14.37
N GLU A 553 -24.92 -21.77 -14.91
CA GLU A 553 -25.69 -22.81 -15.59
C GLU A 553 -25.00 -23.15 -16.92
N VAL A 554 -24.49 -24.38 -16.99
CA VAL A 554 -23.81 -24.93 -18.16
C VAL A 554 -24.82 -25.77 -18.94
N GLY A 555 -25.08 -25.37 -20.19
CA GLY A 555 -26.15 -25.86 -21.03
C GLY A 555 -27.19 -24.79 -21.39
N PRO A 556 -28.21 -25.16 -22.19
CA PRO A 556 -29.28 -24.28 -22.65
C PRO A 556 -30.19 -23.79 -21.51
N GLY A 557 -30.63 -22.55 -21.61
CA GLY A 557 -31.67 -21.97 -20.74
C GLY A 557 -31.16 -21.38 -19.43
N ARG A 558 -32.11 -21.18 -18.50
CA ARG A 558 -31.92 -20.42 -17.24
C ARG A 558 -32.63 -21.03 -16.03
N THR A 559 -32.97 -22.31 -16.12
CA THR A 559 -33.87 -22.95 -15.15
C THR A 559 -33.18 -23.08 -13.81
N LEU A 560 -31.98 -23.67 -13.78
CA LEU A 560 -31.24 -23.86 -12.53
C LEU A 560 -30.76 -22.53 -11.95
N ALA A 561 -30.34 -21.59 -12.80
CA ALA A 561 -29.99 -20.24 -12.40
C ALA A 561 -31.16 -19.54 -11.71
N THR A 562 -32.39 -19.75 -12.19
CA THR A 562 -33.61 -19.21 -11.58
C THR A 562 -33.94 -19.89 -10.26
N LEU A 563 -33.87 -21.22 -10.20
CA LEU A 563 -34.11 -21.98 -8.97
C LEU A 563 -33.10 -21.63 -7.86
N ALA A 564 -31.82 -21.46 -8.21
CA ALA A 564 -30.79 -21.09 -7.25
C ALA A 564 -31.07 -19.72 -6.58
N ARG A 565 -31.62 -18.75 -7.32
CA ARG A 565 -32.00 -17.43 -6.79
C ARG A 565 -33.19 -17.48 -5.83
N LEU A 566 -33.99 -18.54 -5.86
CA LEU A 566 -35.09 -18.74 -4.90
C LEU A 566 -34.60 -19.25 -3.54
N HIS A 567 -33.32 -19.62 -3.41
CA HIS A 567 -32.75 -20.03 -2.15
C HIS A 567 -32.56 -18.81 -1.22
N PRO A 568 -33.02 -18.84 0.06
CA PRO A 568 -32.95 -17.71 0.98
C PRO A 568 -31.54 -17.18 1.26
N GLU A 569 -30.53 -18.03 1.15
CA GLU A 569 -29.12 -17.66 1.38
C GLU A 569 -28.43 -17.08 0.14
N TRP A 570 -29.11 -17.03 -1.01
CA TRP A 570 -28.53 -16.45 -2.22
C TRP A 570 -28.42 -14.93 -2.12
N THR A 571 -27.29 -14.38 -2.56
CA THR A 571 -27.06 -12.93 -2.60
C THR A 571 -26.67 -12.46 -4.00
N PRO A 572 -26.96 -11.21 -4.39
CA PRO A 572 -26.52 -10.66 -5.68
C PRO A 572 -25.01 -10.63 -5.88
N ALA A 573 -24.21 -10.76 -4.81
CA ALA A 573 -22.75 -10.87 -4.90
C ALA A 573 -22.31 -12.21 -5.51
N GLN A 574 -23.13 -13.26 -5.39
CA GLN A 574 -22.95 -14.57 -6.00
C GLN A 574 -23.79 -14.65 -7.28
N ALA A 575 -23.33 -13.95 -8.33
CA ALA A 575 -24.06 -13.88 -9.58
C ALA A 575 -24.45 -15.27 -10.09
N SER A 576 -25.71 -15.39 -10.52
CA SER A 576 -26.28 -16.59 -11.12
C SER A 576 -26.42 -16.36 -12.63
N LEU A 577 -25.53 -16.99 -13.40
CA LEU A 577 -25.25 -16.74 -14.81
C LEU A 577 -25.66 -17.95 -15.66
N THR A 578 -25.84 -17.76 -16.96
CA THR A 578 -26.24 -18.82 -17.90
C THR A 578 -25.31 -18.84 -19.10
N SER A 579 -24.96 -20.02 -19.59
CA SER A 579 -23.95 -20.15 -20.65
C SER A 579 -24.54 -20.14 -22.07
N LEU A 580 -25.83 -20.42 -22.24
CA LEU A 580 -26.54 -20.40 -23.52
C LEU A 580 -27.90 -19.72 -23.39
N PRO A 581 -28.44 -19.20 -24.50
CA PRO A 581 -29.84 -18.81 -24.57
C PRO A 581 -30.79 -19.99 -24.27
N GLY A 582 -32.00 -19.68 -23.82
CA GLY A 582 -33.10 -20.62 -23.77
C GLY A 582 -33.91 -20.63 -25.08
N PRO A 583 -34.76 -21.64 -25.30
CA PRO A 583 -35.59 -21.76 -26.51
C PRO A 583 -36.63 -20.64 -26.71
N LYS A 584 -36.77 -19.73 -25.75
CA LYS A 584 -37.71 -18.59 -25.79
C LYS A 584 -37.00 -17.24 -25.66
N ASP A 585 -35.68 -17.24 -25.63
CA ASP A 585 -34.92 -16.01 -25.58
C ASP A 585 -34.84 -15.43 -26.99
N ASP A 586 -35.00 -14.11 -27.11
CA ASP A 586 -34.94 -13.40 -28.40
C ASP A 586 -33.49 -13.29 -28.96
N ASP A 587 -32.51 -13.79 -28.20
CA ASP A 587 -31.08 -13.80 -28.53
C ASP A 587 -30.69 -15.18 -29.08
N ASP A 588 -30.38 -15.26 -30.37
CA ASP A 588 -30.07 -16.49 -31.08
C ASP A 588 -28.57 -16.79 -31.20
N ASP A 589 -27.68 -15.93 -30.67
CA ASP A 589 -26.24 -16.10 -30.81
C ASP A 589 -25.58 -16.71 -29.57
N ALA A 590 -25.43 -18.04 -29.60
CA ALA A 590 -24.80 -18.80 -28.53
C ALA A 590 -23.36 -18.33 -28.20
N GLN A 591 -22.60 -17.85 -29.19
CA GLN A 591 -21.23 -17.40 -28.97
C GLN A 591 -21.18 -16.04 -28.27
N GLY A 592 -22.00 -15.08 -28.72
CA GLY A 592 -22.13 -13.76 -28.10
C GLY A 592 -22.56 -13.86 -26.64
N HIS A 593 -23.57 -14.70 -26.35
CA HIS A 593 -24.07 -14.93 -25.00
C HIS A 593 -23.00 -15.52 -24.07
N MET A 594 -22.25 -16.51 -24.56
CA MET A 594 -21.18 -17.15 -23.78
C MET A 594 -20.02 -16.19 -23.50
N ILE A 595 -19.61 -15.36 -24.47
CA ILE A 595 -18.56 -14.35 -24.25
C ILE A 595 -19.03 -13.24 -23.31
N GLY A 596 -20.31 -12.83 -23.39
CA GLY A 596 -20.92 -11.91 -22.42
C GLY A 596 -20.89 -12.49 -21.00
N THR A 597 -21.17 -13.78 -20.88
CA THR A 597 -21.08 -14.51 -19.60
C THR A 597 -19.65 -14.59 -19.08
N LEU A 598 -18.65 -14.78 -19.94
CA LEU A 598 -17.24 -14.69 -19.56
C LEU A 598 -16.89 -13.30 -19.00
N GLY A 599 -17.42 -12.25 -19.63
CA GLY A 599 -17.32 -10.87 -19.14
C GLY A 599 -17.94 -10.68 -17.75
N ALA A 600 -19.11 -11.29 -17.51
CA ALA A 600 -19.78 -11.27 -16.20
C ALA A 600 -19.01 -12.03 -15.13
N ILE A 601 -18.49 -13.23 -15.44
CA ILE A 601 -17.62 -14.00 -14.54
C ILE A 601 -16.42 -13.14 -14.12
N TRP A 602 -15.73 -12.52 -15.09
CA TRP A 602 -14.60 -11.64 -14.80
C TRP A 602 -15.02 -10.40 -13.99
N ALA A 603 -16.14 -9.76 -14.31
CA ALA A 603 -16.61 -8.57 -13.61
C ALA A 603 -16.91 -8.84 -12.13
N HIS A 604 -17.47 -10.02 -11.82
CA HIS A 604 -17.76 -10.47 -10.45
C HIS A 604 -16.55 -11.06 -9.71
N GLY A 605 -15.36 -11.05 -10.31
CA GLY A 605 -14.12 -11.48 -9.66
C GLY A 605 -13.77 -12.95 -9.85
N GLY A 606 -14.39 -13.64 -10.81
CA GLY A 606 -13.96 -14.98 -11.23
C GLY A 606 -12.65 -14.95 -12.01
N ALA A 607 -11.89 -16.05 -11.92
CA ALA A 607 -10.65 -16.24 -12.66
C ALA A 607 -10.93 -16.51 -14.15
N VAL A 608 -10.12 -15.90 -15.02
CA VAL A 608 -10.16 -16.12 -16.46
C VAL A 608 -8.74 -16.15 -17.01
N ASP A 609 -8.45 -17.14 -17.83
CA ASP A 609 -7.20 -17.22 -18.59
C ASP A 609 -7.39 -16.63 -20.00
N TRP A 610 -6.91 -15.40 -20.17
CA TRP A 610 -6.93 -14.72 -21.46
C TRP A 610 -6.00 -15.38 -22.48
N GLY A 611 -4.94 -16.06 -22.06
CA GLY A 611 -4.05 -16.81 -22.96
C GLY A 611 -4.78 -18.00 -23.59
N GLY A 612 -5.55 -18.74 -22.79
CA GLY A 612 -6.45 -19.80 -23.26
C GLY A 612 -7.57 -19.28 -24.17
N PHE A 613 -8.17 -18.13 -23.85
CA PHE A 613 -9.19 -17.48 -24.68
C PHE A 613 -8.65 -17.05 -26.05
N ASP A 614 -7.48 -16.41 -26.07
CA ASP A 614 -6.82 -15.93 -27.30
C ASP A 614 -6.01 -17.05 -28.01
N ALA A 615 -6.10 -18.31 -27.54
CA ALA A 615 -5.38 -19.42 -28.13
C ALA A 615 -5.72 -19.61 -29.61
N GLY A 616 -4.69 -19.62 -30.46
CA GLY A 616 -4.85 -19.70 -31.92
C GLY A 616 -5.08 -18.35 -32.62
N GLU A 617 -5.14 -17.25 -31.88
CA GLU A 617 -5.15 -15.89 -32.45
C GLU A 617 -3.80 -15.19 -32.34
N VAL A 618 -3.50 -14.34 -33.32
CA VAL A 618 -2.38 -13.40 -33.28
C VAL A 618 -2.96 -11.99 -33.23
N ARG A 619 -3.02 -11.43 -32.01
CA ARG A 619 -3.48 -10.07 -31.73
C ARG A 619 -2.34 -9.17 -31.27
N ARG A 620 -2.57 -7.85 -31.31
CA ARG A 620 -1.56 -6.87 -30.92
C ARG A 620 -2.04 -5.88 -29.90
N ARG A 621 -1.10 -5.44 -29.05
CA ARG A 621 -1.34 -4.34 -28.11
C ARG A 621 -1.25 -3.02 -28.86
N ILE A 622 -2.38 -2.35 -28.96
CA ILE A 622 -2.49 -1.03 -29.58
C ILE A 622 -2.60 0.07 -28.51
N PRO A 623 -2.27 1.33 -28.83
CA PRO A 623 -2.55 2.45 -27.95
C PRO A 623 -4.05 2.54 -27.65
N ALA A 624 -4.39 2.66 -26.38
CA ALA A 624 -5.76 2.85 -25.90
C ALA A 624 -5.72 3.84 -24.73
N PRO A 625 -6.86 4.43 -24.31
CA PRO A 625 -6.90 5.41 -23.24
C PRO A 625 -6.15 4.98 -21.97
N LEU A 626 -5.51 5.95 -21.32
CA LEU A 626 -4.80 5.76 -20.05
C LEU A 626 -5.80 5.71 -18.89
N TYR A 627 -5.30 5.36 -17.70
CA TYR A 627 -6.12 5.34 -16.49
C TYR A 627 -6.65 6.75 -16.15
N PRO A 628 -7.97 6.92 -15.94
CA PRO A 628 -8.56 8.20 -15.58
C PRO A 628 -8.33 8.52 -14.10
N PHE A 629 -7.15 9.05 -13.77
CA PHE A 629 -6.83 9.44 -12.40
C PHE A 629 -7.85 10.43 -11.83
N GLN A 630 -8.48 10.04 -10.73
CA GLN A 630 -9.34 10.89 -9.90
C GLN A 630 -8.46 11.84 -9.08
N ARG A 631 -7.98 12.89 -9.73
CA ARG A 631 -7.02 13.83 -9.15
C ARG A 631 -7.70 14.65 -8.06
N LYS A 632 -6.98 14.82 -6.95
CA LYS A 632 -7.26 15.83 -5.94
C LYS A 632 -6.03 16.75 -5.88
N PRO A 633 -6.19 18.03 -5.54
CA PRO A 633 -5.05 18.91 -5.33
C PRO A 633 -4.27 18.43 -4.12
N TYR A 634 -3.04 17.97 -4.34
CA TYR A 634 -2.06 17.72 -3.30
C TYR A 634 -0.90 18.68 -3.54
N PHE A 635 -0.94 19.80 -2.84
CA PHE A 635 0.06 20.84 -2.96
C PHE A 635 0.48 21.22 -1.54
N VAL A 636 1.77 21.08 -1.26
CA VAL A 636 2.38 21.73 -0.10
C VAL A 636 2.76 23.10 -0.62
N ALA A 637 2.01 24.13 -0.20
CA ALA A 637 2.35 25.48 -0.59
C ALA A 637 3.83 25.74 -0.21
N PRO A 638 4.61 26.43 -1.06
CA PRO A 638 5.86 26.99 -0.56
C PRO A 638 5.49 27.74 0.71
N PRO A 639 6.31 27.66 1.77
CA PRO A 639 6.11 28.55 2.89
C PRO A 639 5.95 29.94 2.27
N GLN A 640 4.91 30.68 2.65
CA GLN A 640 4.91 32.10 2.30
C GLN A 640 6.29 32.64 2.68
N PRO A 641 6.86 33.62 1.95
CA PRO A 641 8.10 34.25 2.38
C PRO A 641 7.88 34.87 3.75
N HIS A 642 8.04 34.04 4.77
CA HIS A 642 8.48 34.42 6.06
C HIS A 642 9.88 34.92 5.77
N ASP A 643 10.04 36.23 5.87
CA ASP A 643 10.80 36.78 6.99
C ASP A 643 11.51 35.72 7.84
N VAL A 644 12.71 35.98 8.33
CA VAL A 644 13.56 35.01 9.05
C VAL A 644 12.99 34.70 10.47
N SER A 645 11.67 34.68 10.60
CA SER A 645 10.82 34.59 11.76
C SER A 645 9.89 33.36 11.81
N SER A 646 9.90 32.43 10.84
CA SER A 646 9.05 31.23 10.91
C SER A 646 9.81 29.91 11.15
N THR A 647 9.84 29.51 12.42
CA THR A 647 9.42 28.17 12.89
C THR A 647 8.40 27.48 11.98
N GLU A 648 8.32 26.14 12.01
CA GLU A 648 7.20 25.32 11.49
C GLU A 648 5.94 26.16 11.26
N GLU A 649 5.45 26.29 10.01
CA GLU A 649 4.10 26.83 9.79
C GLU A 649 3.10 25.80 10.37
N PHE A 650 2.83 25.94 11.66
CA PHE A 650 1.47 26.20 12.10
C PHE A 650 0.81 27.01 10.99
N ALA A 651 -0.36 26.60 10.51
CA ALA A 651 -1.18 27.47 9.68
C ALA A 651 -1.05 28.91 10.18
N GLU A 652 -1.12 29.92 9.31
CA GLU A 652 -1.69 31.23 9.68
C GLU A 652 -3.16 31.01 10.12
N GLY A 653 -3.36 30.17 11.13
CA GLY A 653 -4.48 30.14 12.02
C GLY A 653 -3.95 30.89 13.21
N ASP A 654 -4.36 32.14 13.31
CA ASP A 654 -4.31 33.00 14.49
C ASP A 654 -3.11 32.68 15.38
N ARG A 655 -2.02 33.47 15.31
CA ARG A 655 -1.08 33.58 16.43
C ARG A 655 -1.96 33.55 17.67
N ILE A 656 -1.84 32.50 18.47
CA ILE A 656 -2.79 32.29 19.55
C ILE A 656 -2.48 33.42 20.54
N GLU A 657 -3.19 34.56 20.43
CA GLU A 657 -2.91 35.73 21.24
C GLU A 657 -3.24 35.43 22.71
N ASP A 658 -4.24 34.58 22.89
CA ASP A 658 -4.67 34.07 24.17
C ASP A 658 -3.73 32.98 24.69
N LEU A 659 -2.87 33.36 25.65
CA LEU A 659 -1.96 32.46 26.36
C LEU A 659 -2.67 31.24 26.96
N ALA A 660 -3.97 31.35 27.31
CA ALA A 660 -4.76 30.24 27.82
C ALA A 660 -4.82 29.05 26.87
N ARG A 661 -4.69 29.29 25.56
CA ARG A 661 -4.77 28.27 24.50
C ARG A 661 -3.42 27.67 24.10
N TRP A 662 -2.31 28.05 24.76
CA TRP A 662 -0.96 27.56 24.44
C TRP A 662 -0.66 26.17 25.04
N VAL A 663 -1.42 25.75 26.05
CA VAL A 663 -1.13 24.52 26.78
C VAL A 663 -1.60 23.31 25.99
N HIS A 664 -0.72 22.30 25.92
CA HIS A 664 -0.97 21.04 25.24
C HIS A 664 -0.77 19.88 26.21
N GLN A 665 -1.65 18.88 26.12
CA GLN A 665 -1.53 17.63 26.86
C GLN A 665 -1.18 16.50 25.89
N ARG A 666 -0.25 15.64 26.30
CA ARG A 666 0.05 14.40 25.56
C ARG A 666 -1.11 13.42 25.69
N VAL A 667 -1.59 12.91 24.55
CA VAL A 667 -2.58 11.83 24.43
C VAL A 667 -2.01 10.65 23.64
N TRP A 668 -2.70 9.52 23.68
CA TRP A 668 -2.32 8.29 22.99
C TRP A 668 -3.39 7.91 21.98
N GLN A 669 -2.96 7.64 20.76
CA GLN A 669 -3.86 7.30 19.66
C GLN A 669 -3.64 5.83 19.25
N PRO A 670 -4.71 5.02 19.13
CA PRO A 670 -4.61 3.64 18.67
C PRO A 670 -4.06 3.53 17.25
N LEU A 671 -3.22 2.52 17.03
CA LEU A 671 -2.62 2.21 15.74
C LEU A 671 -2.97 0.79 15.28
N PRO A 672 -3.11 0.58 13.96
CA PRO A 672 -3.21 -0.76 13.39
C PRO A 672 -1.88 -1.53 13.57
N PRO A 673 -1.90 -2.87 13.49
CA PRO A 673 -0.69 -3.69 13.54
C PRO A 673 0.31 -3.33 12.42
N PRO A 674 1.62 -3.55 12.64
CA PRO A 674 2.64 -3.24 11.64
C PRO A 674 2.47 -4.10 10.38
N LEU A 675 2.67 -3.49 9.20
CA LEU A 675 2.66 -4.20 7.91
C LEU A 675 3.98 -4.94 7.70
N PRO A 676 3.97 -6.24 7.34
CA PRO A 676 5.19 -7.03 7.17
C PRO A 676 6.00 -6.55 5.96
N ARG A 677 7.33 -6.44 6.14
CA ARG A 677 8.30 -6.11 5.09
C ARG A 677 9.06 -7.38 4.65
N PRO A 678 9.00 -7.78 3.37
CA PRO A 678 9.83 -8.86 2.84
C PRO A 678 11.32 -8.54 2.98
N GLY A 679 12.13 -9.53 3.39
CA GLY A 679 13.58 -9.38 3.57
C GLY A 679 14.02 -8.63 4.84
N ALA A 680 13.10 -8.37 5.78
CA ALA A 680 13.46 -7.72 7.03
C ALA A 680 14.44 -8.58 7.86
N LEU A 681 15.51 -7.96 8.36
CA LEU A 681 16.57 -8.55 9.20
C LEU A 681 17.58 -9.47 8.46
N GLU A 682 17.67 -9.40 7.13
CA GLU A 682 18.63 -10.18 6.34
C GLU A 682 20.09 -9.73 6.52
N ASP A 683 20.33 -8.43 6.79
CA ASP A 683 21.66 -7.83 6.95
C ASP A 683 22.29 -8.06 8.35
N GLY A 684 21.83 -9.06 9.10
CA GLY A 684 22.30 -9.35 10.46
C GLY A 684 21.72 -8.43 11.54
N VAL A 685 21.64 -8.97 12.78
CA VAL A 685 21.01 -8.27 13.92
C VAL A 685 21.93 -8.31 15.14
N LEU A 686 22.28 -7.13 15.66
CA LEU A 686 22.94 -6.98 16.96
C LEU A 686 21.89 -6.68 18.03
N VAL A 687 21.83 -7.47 19.08
CA VAL A 687 20.79 -7.35 20.12
C VAL A 687 21.44 -7.08 21.47
N LEU A 688 21.23 -5.87 22.00
CA LEU A 688 21.73 -5.46 23.31
C LEU A 688 20.64 -5.76 24.33
N VAL A 689 20.77 -6.88 25.04
CA VAL A 689 19.79 -7.33 26.05
C VAL A 689 20.50 -7.63 27.36
N ASP A 690 19.78 -7.44 28.46
CA ASP A 690 20.24 -7.93 29.75
C ASP A 690 19.96 -9.44 29.90
N GLY A 691 20.38 -10.01 31.03
CA GLY A 691 20.11 -11.42 31.35
C GLY A 691 18.69 -11.70 31.84
N GLY A 692 17.80 -10.70 31.88
CA GLY A 692 16.45 -10.81 32.43
C GLY A 692 15.51 -11.65 31.56
N ALA A 693 14.39 -12.07 32.13
CA ALA A 693 13.43 -12.95 31.46
C ALA A 693 12.84 -12.32 30.18
N ALA A 694 12.69 -10.99 30.15
CA ALA A 694 12.23 -10.26 28.97
C ALA A 694 13.26 -10.26 27.82
N GLY A 695 14.54 -10.03 28.15
CA GLY A 695 15.64 -10.10 27.17
C GLY A 695 15.81 -11.50 26.60
N GLN A 696 15.70 -12.54 27.44
CA GLN A 696 15.74 -13.93 27.00
C GLN A 696 14.58 -14.29 26.06
N ASP A 697 13.34 -13.89 26.40
CA ASP A 697 12.18 -14.12 25.55
C ASP A 697 12.33 -13.38 24.19
N LEU A 698 12.94 -12.19 24.17
CA LEU A 698 13.18 -11.41 22.94
C LEU A 698 14.19 -12.12 22.02
N VAL A 699 15.32 -12.56 22.55
CA VAL A 699 16.34 -13.32 21.79
C VAL A 699 15.74 -14.62 21.26
N ALA A 700 15.08 -15.41 22.11
CA ALA A 700 14.46 -16.67 21.70
C ALA A 700 13.40 -16.46 20.60
N ARG A 701 12.62 -15.37 20.66
CA ARG A 701 11.63 -15.06 19.63
C ARG A 701 12.27 -14.66 18.31
N LEU A 702 13.38 -13.92 18.32
CA LEU A 702 14.19 -13.55 17.16
C LEU A 702 14.82 -14.79 16.50
N GLU A 703 15.35 -15.72 17.29
CA GLU A 703 15.89 -17.00 16.82
C GLU A 703 14.80 -17.87 16.19
N ALA A 704 13.64 -18.00 16.85
CA ALA A 704 12.46 -18.68 16.30
C ALA A 704 11.92 -18.01 15.02
N ALA A 705 12.30 -16.77 14.78
CA ALA A 705 11.97 -16.00 13.60
C ALA A 705 12.94 -16.29 12.42
N GLY A 706 13.99 -17.08 12.62
CA GLY A 706 15.00 -17.41 11.61
C GLY A 706 16.19 -16.45 11.57
N THR A 707 16.38 -15.60 12.61
CA THR A 707 17.56 -14.74 12.73
C THR A 707 18.62 -15.37 13.63
N SER A 708 19.89 -15.06 13.43
CA SER A 708 20.99 -15.45 14.32
C SER A 708 21.60 -14.20 14.96
N PRO A 709 20.96 -13.65 16.02
CA PRO A 709 21.37 -12.37 16.58
C PRO A 709 22.69 -12.46 17.34
N VAL A 710 23.57 -11.47 17.18
CA VAL A 710 24.72 -11.30 18.07
C VAL A 710 24.25 -10.63 19.36
N VAL A 711 24.35 -11.33 20.48
CA VAL A 711 23.86 -10.86 21.77
C VAL A 711 24.94 -10.07 22.50
N VAL A 712 24.63 -8.83 22.90
CA VAL A 712 25.53 -7.95 23.66
C VAL A 712 24.94 -7.68 25.05
N ARG A 713 25.74 -7.91 26.09
CA ARG A 713 25.37 -7.80 27.50
C ARG A 713 26.20 -6.74 28.21
N VAL A 714 25.69 -6.24 29.32
CA VAL A 714 26.47 -5.38 30.22
C VAL A 714 27.49 -6.24 30.98
N GLY A 715 28.77 -5.87 30.89
CA GLY A 715 29.85 -6.54 31.60
C GLY A 715 30.92 -5.58 32.14
N PRO A 716 31.93 -6.11 32.85
CA PRO A 716 32.99 -5.30 33.46
C PRO A 716 34.05 -4.80 32.46
N ALA A 717 34.10 -5.37 31.25
CA ALA A 717 34.97 -4.97 30.14
C ALA A 717 34.46 -5.59 28.84
N PHE A 718 35.04 -5.20 27.70
CA PHE A 718 34.89 -5.91 26.43
C PHE A 718 35.41 -7.36 26.54
N GLU A 719 34.52 -8.35 26.39
CA GLU A 719 34.86 -9.78 26.41
C GLU A 719 33.94 -10.56 25.47
N VAL A 720 34.51 -11.42 24.63
CA VAL A 720 33.77 -12.32 23.72
C VAL A 720 33.67 -13.69 24.39
N GLY A 721 32.45 -14.17 24.62
CA GLY A 721 32.17 -15.46 25.25
C GLY A 721 31.28 -16.36 24.39
N THR A 722 30.94 -17.54 24.91
CA THR A 722 30.09 -18.52 24.20
C THR A 722 28.64 -18.07 24.07
N ASP A 723 28.17 -17.20 24.98
CA ASP A 723 26.77 -16.79 25.10
C ASP A 723 26.54 -15.32 24.69
N GLY A 724 27.50 -14.75 23.95
CA GLY A 724 27.50 -13.38 23.45
C GLY A 724 28.73 -12.55 23.84
N VAL A 725 28.64 -11.24 23.62
CA VAL A 725 29.70 -10.26 23.91
C VAL A 725 29.31 -9.42 25.12
N ALA A 726 30.25 -9.13 26.02
CA ALA A 726 30.05 -8.23 27.14
C ALA A 726 30.75 -6.89 26.87
N VAL A 727 30.11 -5.77 27.23
CA VAL A 727 30.71 -4.42 27.13
C VAL A 727 30.30 -3.53 28.30
N ARG A 728 31.11 -2.52 28.61
CA ARG A 728 30.71 -1.45 29.54
C ARG A 728 29.90 -0.36 28.80
N PRO A 729 28.67 -0.03 29.25
CA PRO A 729 27.82 0.97 28.59
C PRO A 729 28.44 2.36 28.44
N ASP A 730 29.26 2.78 29.42
CA ASP A 730 29.83 4.12 29.57
C ASP A 730 31.30 4.24 29.14
N HIS A 731 31.85 3.26 28.45
CA HIS A 731 33.26 3.25 28.02
C HIS A 731 33.36 3.14 26.49
N HIS A 732 33.74 4.24 25.83
CA HIS A 732 33.88 4.34 24.38
C HIS A 732 34.73 3.22 23.76
N ASP A 733 35.89 2.90 24.37
CA ASP A 733 36.82 1.90 23.85
C ASP A 733 36.22 0.49 23.73
N ASP A 734 35.28 0.12 24.60
CA ASP A 734 34.61 -1.18 24.53
C ASP A 734 33.69 -1.25 23.30
N TRP A 735 33.07 -0.13 22.91
CA TRP A 735 32.26 -0.03 21.69
C TRP A 735 33.11 -0.05 20.42
N VAL A 736 34.26 0.63 20.43
CA VAL A 736 35.25 0.56 19.33
C VAL A 736 35.70 -0.89 19.13
N ARG A 737 35.99 -1.62 20.20
CA ARG A 737 36.34 -3.05 20.14
C ARG A 737 35.20 -3.92 19.62
N LEU A 738 33.96 -3.65 20.06
CA LEU A 738 32.77 -4.37 19.57
C LEU A 738 32.59 -4.22 18.06
N TRP A 739 32.58 -2.99 17.54
CA TRP A 739 32.45 -2.75 16.10
C TRP A 739 33.62 -3.33 15.31
N SER A 740 34.85 -3.20 15.82
CA SER A 740 36.04 -3.80 15.20
C SER A 740 35.93 -5.33 15.12
N TRP A 741 35.41 -5.99 16.16
CA TRP A 741 35.22 -7.44 16.18
C TRP A 741 34.07 -7.88 15.27
N LEU A 742 32.94 -7.16 15.26
CA LEU A 742 31.81 -7.41 14.35
C LEU A 742 32.23 -7.35 12.87
N ALA A 743 33.17 -6.48 12.52
CA ALA A 743 33.71 -6.37 11.17
C ALA A 743 34.60 -7.56 10.73
N THR A 744 34.89 -8.51 11.63
CA THR A 744 35.65 -9.73 11.31
C THR A 744 34.71 -10.91 10.99
N ASP A 745 35.25 -11.95 10.35
CA ASP A 745 34.53 -13.19 10.09
C ASP A 745 34.05 -13.88 11.40
N GLU A 746 34.81 -13.72 12.49
CA GLU A 746 34.44 -14.26 13.81
C GLU A 746 33.24 -13.52 14.42
N GLY A 747 33.08 -12.23 14.09
CA GLY A 747 31.97 -11.38 14.53
C GLY A 747 30.71 -11.47 13.67
N GLY A 748 30.74 -12.19 12.55
CA GLY A 748 29.58 -12.42 11.69
C GLY A 748 29.21 -11.28 10.74
N GLY A 749 30.03 -10.23 10.65
CA GLY A 749 29.82 -9.07 9.77
C GLY A 749 29.11 -7.89 10.45
N LEU A 750 29.18 -6.72 9.81
CA LEU A 750 28.53 -5.51 10.32
C LEU A 750 27.00 -5.65 10.23
N PRO A 751 26.26 -5.45 11.35
CA PRO A 751 24.81 -5.57 11.36
C PRO A 751 24.14 -4.39 10.64
N GLY A 752 23.11 -4.66 9.84
CA GLY A 752 22.19 -3.65 9.32
C GLY A 752 21.14 -3.21 10.35
N THR A 753 20.93 -3.98 11.43
CA THR A 753 19.99 -3.64 12.50
C THR A 753 20.60 -3.79 13.89
N VAL A 754 20.43 -2.78 14.74
CA VAL A 754 20.74 -2.84 16.17
C VAL A 754 19.45 -2.73 16.99
N VAL A 755 19.19 -3.74 17.83
CA VAL A 755 18.08 -3.75 18.79
C VAL A 755 18.63 -3.42 20.19
N HIS A 756 18.43 -2.20 20.66
CA HIS A 756 18.84 -1.77 21.99
C HIS A 756 17.73 -1.99 23.03
N ALA A 757 17.88 -3.02 23.86
CA ALA A 757 16.88 -3.48 24.83
C ALA A 757 17.43 -3.62 26.27
N TRP A 758 18.54 -2.96 26.62
CA TRP A 758 19.06 -2.94 28.01
C TRP A 758 18.18 -2.19 29.02
N CYS A 759 17.20 -1.44 28.53
CA CYS A 759 16.19 -0.75 29.32
C CYS A 759 14.81 -1.44 29.25
N LEU A 760 14.75 -2.66 28.70
CA LEU A 760 13.55 -3.50 28.72
C LEU A 760 13.46 -4.21 30.06
N THR A 761 12.40 -3.94 30.83
CA THR A 761 12.25 -4.48 32.19
C THR A 761 10.95 -5.26 32.34
N ALA A 762 11.02 -6.39 33.05
CA ALA A 762 9.87 -7.11 33.56
C ALA A 762 9.59 -6.68 35.01
N SER A 763 8.34 -6.85 35.42
CA SER A 763 7.96 -6.71 36.83
C SER A 763 8.84 -7.66 37.69
N GLY A 764 9.44 -7.13 38.76
CA GLY A 764 10.29 -7.89 39.67
C GLY A 764 11.80 -7.95 39.34
N ASP A 765 12.26 -7.30 38.26
CA ASP A 765 13.71 -7.19 37.98
C ASP A 765 14.45 -6.42 39.09
N ALA A 766 15.66 -6.87 39.45
CA ALA A 766 16.46 -6.27 40.51
C ALA A 766 16.83 -4.81 40.18
N ASP A 767 16.66 -3.92 41.16
CA ASP A 767 16.78 -2.47 40.97
C ASP A 767 18.22 -2.06 40.61
N ALA A 768 18.46 -1.74 39.33
CA ALA A 768 19.72 -1.18 38.88
C ALA A 768 19.89 0.24 39.46
N SER A 769 21.11 0.60 39.86
CA SER A 769 21.36 1.94 40.38
C SER A 769 21.00 3.02 39.35
N PRO A 770 20.59 4.23 39.78
CA PRO A 770 20.29 5.33 38.85
C PRO A 770 21.43 5.63 37.86
N ALA A 771 22.68 5.50 38.31
CA ALA A 771 23.87 5.64 37.45
C ALA A 771 23.97 4.52 36.41
N SER A 772 23.67 3.26 36.78
CA SER A 772 23.64 2.17 35.82
C SER A 772 22.52 2.33 34.79
N ARG A 773 21.34 2.83 35.19
CA ARG A 773 20.25 3.11 34.24
C ARG A 773 20.61 4.24 33.29
N GLU A 774 21.23 5.31 33.80
CA GLU A 774 21.75 6.41 32.98
C GLU A 774 22.82 5.94 31.99
N ALA A 775 23.75 5.09 32.41
CA ALA A 775 24.78 4.52 31.56
C ALA A 775 24.18 3.73 30.37
N ARG A 776 23.13 2.93 30.62
CA ARG A 776 22.42 2.18 29.58
C ARG A 776 21.54 3.06 28.69
N ALA A 777 20.84 4.04 29.28
CA ALA A 777 19.86 4.83 28.56
C ALA A 777 20.45 5.99 27.74
N PHE A 778 21.59 6.54 28.18
CA PHE A 778 22.22 7.69 27.51
C PHE A 778 23.59 7.36 26.94
N TRP A 779 24.52 6.90 27.79
CA TRP A 779 25.92 6.75 27.40
C TRP A 779 26.15 5.64 26.38
N ALA A 780 25.47 4.50 26.53
CA ALA A 780 25.56 3.40 25.58
C ALA A 780 25.16 3.81 24.15
N PRO A 781 23.97 4.39 23.88
CA PRO A 781 23.64 4.92 22.58
C PRO A 781 24.66 5.92 22.00
N VAL A 782 25.16 6.83 22.83
CA VAL A 782 26.13 7.84 22.41
C VAL A 782 27.45 7.19 21.98
N HIS A 783 27.98 6.28 22.78
CA HIS A 783 29.23 5.58 22.46
C HIS A 783 29.08 4.60 21.30
N MET A 784 27.96 3.89 21.23
CA MET A 784 27.63 2.99 20.13
C MET A 784 27.68 3.72 18.78
N VAL A 785 26.97 4.85 18.66
CA VAL A 785 26.90 5.64 17.42
C VAL A 785 28.25 6.28 17.10
N ARG A 786 28.94 6.85 18.10
CA ARG A 786 30.26 7.45 17.87
C ARG A 786 31.28 6.44 17.39
N ALA A 787 31.35 5.26 18.03
CA ALA A 787 32.29 4.23 17.66
C ALA A 787 32.00 3.65 16.27
N LEU A 788 30.72 3.55 15.88
CA LEU A 788 30.35 3.15 14.52
C LEU A 788 30.84 4.16 13.49
N GLU A 789 30.54 5.45 13.68
CA GLU A 789 30.94 6.49 12.72
C GLU A 789 32.46 6.72 12.69
N GLU A 790 33.16 6.45 13.79
CA GLU A 790 34.62 6.51 13.85
C GLU A 790 35.28 5.42 12.98
N LEU A 791 34.73 4.20 12.98
CA LEU A 791 35.33 3.05 12.29
C LEU A 791 34.77 2.80 10.89
N HIS A 792 33.47 3.07 10.70
CA HIS A 792 32.69 2.72 9.52
C HIS A 792 31.75 3.88 9.12
N PRO A 793 32.31 5.06 8.77
CA PRO A 793 31.49 6.22 8.42
C PRO A 793 30.59 5.92 7.22
N GLY A 794 29.31 6.29 7.35
CA GLY A 794 28.33 6.09 6.29
C GLY A 794 27.71 4.68 6.21
N HIS A 795 28.00 3.80 7.17
CA HIS A 795 27.30 2.52 7.30
C HIS A 795 25.81 2.75 7.54
N GLU A 796 24.96 2.12 6.74
CA GLU A 796 23.52 2.22 6.90
C GLU A 796 23.07 1.36 8.09
N LEU A 797 22.44 2.00 9.09
CA LEU A 797 22.01 1.32 10.30
C LEU A 797 20.56 1.63 10.64
N GLN A 798 19.78 0.57 10.90
CA GLN A 798 18.50 0.68 11.59
C GLN A 798 18.69 0.44 13.09
N TRP A 799 18.59 1.52 13.89
CA TRP A 799 18.67 1.43 15.33
C TRP A 799 17.28 1.45 15.98
N VAL A 800 16.85 0.29 16.49
CA VAL A 800 15.58 0.14 17.22
C VAL A 800 15.85 0.02 18.71
N THR A 801 15.33 0.96 19.49
CA THR A 801 15.35 0.91 20.95
C THR A 801 14.03 0.34 21.47
N ILE A 802 14.10 -0.66 22.35
CA ILE A 802 12.96 -1.22 23.07
C ILE A 802 13.18 -0.95 24.57
N ALA A 803 12.38 -0.06 25.15
CA ALA A 803 12.61 0.40 26.53
C ALA A 803 11.31 0.61 27.30
N SER A 804 11.18 -0.08 28.43
CA SER A 804 10.02 0.00 29.31
C SER A 804 9.95 1.34 30.03
N GLY A 805 8.85 2.07 29.86
CA GLY A 805 8.58 3.31 30.59
C GLY A 805 9.37 4.53 30.11
N SER A 806 9.94 4.47 28.91
CA SER A 806 10.63 5.60 28.24
C SER A 806 9.64 6.64 27.65
N LEU A 807 8.41 6.22 27.40
CA LEU A 807 7.26 6.98 26.90
C LEU A 807 6.04 6.73 27.83
N ALA A 808 6.18 7.01 29.13
CA ALA A 808 5.10 6.77 30.11
C ALA A 808 3.75 7.39 29.70
N ALA A 809 2.66 6.62 29.66
CA ALA A 809 1.35 7.08 29.19
C ALA A 809 0.47 7.54 30.35
N SER A 810 0.57 6.85 31.47
CA SER A 810 -0.15 7.12 32.71
C SER A 810 0.80 7.28 33.90
N PRO A 811 0.36 7.94 34.99
CA PRO A 811 1.09 7.92 36.25
C PRO A 811 1.32 6.48 36.71
N GLY A 812 2.57 6.06 36.90
CA GLY A 812 2.91 4.67 37.29
C GLY A 812 3.74 3.88 36.30
N GLU A 813 3.83 4.34 35.06
CA GLU A 813 4.39 3.53 33.98
C GLU A 813 5.84 3.85 33.60
N GLY A 814 6.49 4.85 34.22
CA GLY A 814 7.73 5.44 33.73
C GLY A 814 8.96 5.23 34.62
N SER A 815 10.13 5.06 33.99
CA SER A 815 11.44 5.27 34.62
C SER A 815 12.03 6.58 34.09
N PRO A 816 12.32 7.56 34.97
CA PRO A 816 12.95 8.82 34.55
C PRO A 816 14.25 8.60 33.77
N GLU A 817 15.05 7.61 34.17
CA GLU A 817 16.30 7.28 33.50
C GLU A 817 16.10 6.74 32.09
N HIS A 818 15.11 5.87 31.87
CA HIS A 818 14.84 5.35 30.54
C HIS A 818 14.36 6.44 29.57
N ALA A 819 13.79 7.55 30.07
CA ALA A 819 13.41 8.68 29.23
C ALA A 819 14.61 9.40 28.59
N LEU A 820 15.83 9.23 29.13
CA LEU A 820 17.06 9.77 28.53
C LEU A 820 17.29 9.27 27.09
N LEU A 821 16.79 8.07 26.74
CA LEU A 821 16.87 7.51 25.39
C LEU A 821 16.24 8.42 24.33
N GLN A 822 15.26 9.24 24.73
CA GLN A 822 14.60 10.14 23.79
C GLN A 822 15.56 11.17 23.18
N GLY A 823 16.64 11.57 23.85
CA GLY A 823 17.61 12.50 23.27
C GLY A 823 18.33 11.89 22.06
N PRO A 824 19.16 10.85 22.28
CA PRO A 824 19.84 10.13 21.20
C PRO A 824 18.90 9.65 20.09
N THR A 825 17.75 9.03 20.39
CA THR A 825 16.82 8.54 19.36
C THR A 825 16.01 9.66 18.65
N ARG A 826 16.18 10.93 19.05
CA ARG A 826 15.61 12.10 18.34
C ARG A 826 16.64 12.79 17.47
N VAL A 827 17.86 12.90 18.00
CA VAL A 827 18.88 13.80 17.46
C VAL A 827 19.81 13.08 16.48
N VAL A 828 20.18 11.82 16.74
CA VAL A 828 21.05 11.03 15.84
C VAL A 828 20.58 11.02 14.38
N PRO A 829 19.31 10.69 14.03
CA PRO A 829 18.90 10.66 12.62
C PRO A 829 18.88 12.03 11.94
N ARG A 830 18.97 13.12 12.71
CA ARG A 830 19.04 14.50 12.19
C ARG A 830 20.48 14.95 11.94
N GLU A 831 21.44 14.34 12.61
CA GLU A 831 22.86 14.63 12.45
C GLU A 831 23.56 13.63 11.52
N ILE A 832 23.11 12.37 11.52
CA ILE A 832 23.72 11.25 10.80
C ILE A 832 22.63 10.58 9.96
N PRO A 833 22.43 11.01 8.69
CA PRO A 833 21.32 10.54 7.85
C PRO A 833 21.33 9.04 7.51
N THR A 834 22.47 8.37 7.65
CA THR A 834 22.62 6.92 7.44
C THR A 834 22.09 6.08 8.60
N ILE A 835 21.79 6.70 9.75
CA ILE A 835 21.24 6.01 10.92
C ILE A 835 19.77 6.39 11.10
N SER A 836 18.89 5.42 10.90
CA SER A 836 17.47 5.55 11.23
C SER A 836 17.19 5.06 12.64
N THR A 837 16.26 5.70 13.35
CA THR A 837 15.94 5.33 14.75
C THR A 837 14.47 5.06 14.97
N ARG A 838 14.16 4.07 15.81
CA ARG A 838 12.81 3.83 16.35
C ARG A 838 12.87 3.59 17.86
N LEU A 839 11.90 4.11 18.60
CA LEU A 839 11.74 3.89 20.04
C LEU A 839 10.38 3.22 20.30
N ILE A 840 10.43 2.01 20.85
CA ILE A 840 9.26 1.19 21.17
C ILE A 840 9.20 1.01 22.68
N ASP A 841 8.11 1.47 23.30
CA ASP A 841 7.88 1.34 24.73
C ASP A 841 6.74 0.36 25.01
N PRO A 842 7.02 -0.90 25.41
CA PRO A 842 5.99 -1.86 25.74
C PRO A 842 5.27 -1.63 27.07
N GLY A 843 5.66 -0.58 27.81
CA GLY A 843 5.39 -0.46 29.23
C GLY A 843 6.22 -1.46 30.04
N VAL A 844 5.88 -1.59 31.33
CA VAL A 844 6.46 -2.63 32.19
C VAL A 844 5.87 -3.97 31.78
N LEU A 845 6.73 -4.95 31.45
CA LEU A 845 6.26 -6.26 31.03
C LEU A 845 5.72 -7.06 32.23
N PRO A 846 4.64 -7.86 32.03
CA PRO A 846 4.05 -8.67 33.10
C PRO A 846 4.99 -9.81 33.53
N GLU A 847 4.92 -10.22 34.80
CA GLU A 847 5.68 -11.36 35.32
C GLU A 847 5.27 -12.68 34.64
N GLN A 848 3.98 -12.80 34.31
CA GLN A 848 3.40 -14.01 33.74
C GLN A 848 4.06 -14.33 32.37
N PRO A 849 4.76 -15.48 32.23
CA PRO A 849 5.55 -15.76 31.03
C PRO A 849 4.75 -15.77 29.73
N ALA A 850 3.50 -16.24 29.75
CA ALA A 850 2.64 -16.27 28.57
C ALA A 850 2.27 -14.85 28.09
N ALA A 851 1.88 -13.97 29.00
CA ALA A 851 1.54 -12.58 28.68
C ALA A 851 2.78 -11.80 28.19
N ARG A 852 3.94 -12.01 28.84
CA ARG A 852 5.20 -11.39 28.43
C ARG A 852 5.61 -11.81 27.02
N ARG A 853 5.60 -13.11 26.72
CA ARG A 853 5.91 -13.63 25.38
C ARG A 853 4.97 -13.13 24.30
N ALA A 854 3.69 -12.92 24.62
CA ALA A 854 2.74 -12.35 23.67
C ALA A 854 3.12 -10.91 23.26
N ILE A 855 3.50 -10.07 24.24
CA ILE A 855 3.98 -8.71 23.96
C ILE A 855 5.31 -8.73 23.22
N VAL A 856 6.26 -9.57 23.65
CA VAL A 856 7.57 -9.75 22.96
C VAL A 856 7.38 -10.17 21.51
N SER A 857 6.40 -11.02 21.19
CA SER A 857 6.11 -11.35 19.80
C SER A 857 5.70 -10.12 18.99
N ARG A 858 4.91 -9.20 19.57
CA ARG A 858 4.56 -7.93 18.90
C ARG A 858 5.77 -7.03 18.69
N LEU A 859 6.69 -7.00 19.65
CA LEU A 859 7.94 -6.26 19.50
C LEU A 859 8.80 -6.79 18.34
N VAL A 860 8.85 -8.12 18.16
CA VAL A 860 9.55 -8.71 17.00
C VAL A 860 8.79 -8.44 15.69
N ASP A 861 7.45 -8.42 15.70
CA ASP A 861 6.66 -8.00 14.54
C ASP A 861 6.99 -6.55 14.13
N GLU A 862 7.22 -5.64 15.10
CA GLU A 862 7.63 -4.25 14.81
C GLU A 862 8.99 -4.17 14.12
N LEU A 863 9.94 -5.03 14.47
CA LEU A 863 11.26 -5.08 13.83
C LEU A 863 11.17 -5.49 12.35
N ARG A 864 10.13 -6.24 11.99
CA ARG A 864 9.83 -6.70 10.63
C ARG A 864 8.89 -5.77 9.87
N GLY A 865 8.36 -4.76 10.54
CA GLY A 865 7.36 -3.86 10.02
C GLY A 865 7.95 -2.76 9.13
N SER A 866 7.16 -2.25 8.19
CA SER A 866 7.52 -1.09 7.36
C SER A 866 6.95 0.25 7.89
N ASP A 867 6.58 0.33 9.17
CA ASP A 867 5.97 1.55 9.73
C ASP A 867 7.02 2.68 9.87
N PRO A 868 6.82 3.84 9.22
CA PRO A 868 7.77 4.95 9.27
C PRO A 868 7.78 5.70 10.60
N ARG A 869 6.85 5.41 11.52
CA ARG A 869 6.78 6.09 12.82
C ARG A 869 7.99 5.77 13.69
N VAL A 870 8.51 6.85 14.27
CA VAL A 870 9.71 6.83 15.13
C VAL A 870 9.38 6.41 16.57
N ARG A 871 8.14 6.57 17.04
CA ARG A 871 7.75 6.30 18.44
C ARG A 871 6.46 5.51 18.53
N ILE A 872 6.51 4.40 19.25
CA ILE A 872 5.37 3.50 19.44
C ILE A 872 5.31 3.10 20.91
N GLY A 873 4.13 3.16 21.50
CA GLY A 873 3.86 2.59 22.82
C GLY A 873 3.00 1.33 22.68
N TYR A 874 3.18 0.35 23.57
CA TYR A 874 2.18 -0.69 23.80
C TYR A 874 1.62 -0.60 25.20
N ARG A 875 0.32 -0.84 25.35
CA ARG A 875 -0.36 -1.07 26.62
C ARG A 875 -1.11 -2.38 26.52
N GLY A 876 -0.51 -3.44 27.07
CA GLY A 876 -0.91 -4.81 26.76
C GLY A 876 -0.61 -5.14 25.29
N LEU A 877 -1.63 -5.52 24.53
CA LEU A 877 -1.52 -5.80 23.09
C LEU A 877 -1.96 -4.62 22.21
N GLU A 878 -2.42 -3.52 22.82
CA GLU A 878 -2.81 -2.31 22.10
C GLU A 878 -1.57 -1.51 21.70
N ARG A 879 -1.49 -1.21 20.41
CA ARG A 879 -0.40 -0.42 19.81
C ARG A 879 -0.85 1.03 19.71
N LEU A 880 -0.02 1.95 20.19
CA LEU A 880 -0.37 3.37 20.36
C LEU A 880 0.74 4.27 19.84
N GLU A 881 0.40 5.48 19.40
CA GLU A 881 1.36 6.58 19.20
C GLU A 881 1.10 7.76 20.15
N PRO A 882 2.16 8.43 20.65
CA PRO A 882 2.00 9.66 21.41
C PRO A 882 1.66 10.83 20.48
N SER A 883 0.62 11.58 20.82
CA SER A 883 0.17 12.81 20.15
C SER A 883 -0.10 13.91 21.18
N PHE A 884 -0.39 15.14 20.76
CA PHE A 884 -0.70 16.26 21.66
C PHE A 884 -2.02 16.90 21.27
N ILE A 885 -2.86 17.22 22.26
CA ILE A 885 -4.10 17.99 22.06
C ILE A 885 -4.04 19.29 22.85
N PRO A 886 -4.61 20.38 22.34
CA PRO A 886 -4.71 21.63 23.09
C PRO A 886 -5.63 21.46 24.29
N VAL A 887 -5.23 22.01 25.43
CA VAL A 887 -6.02 22.07 26.66
C VAL A 887 -6.08 23.54 27.08
N PRO A 888 -7.21 24.24 26.86
CA PRO A 888 -7.34 25.62 27.30
C PRO A 888 -7.25 25.69 28.83
N LEU A 889 -6.47 26.65 29.33
CA LEU A 889 -6.48 27.01 30.75
C LEU A 889 -7.59 28.01 31.03
N ASP A 890 -8.16 27.98 32.23
CA ASP A 890 -8.99 29.08 32.70
C ASP A 890 -8.12 30.32 32.98
N ASP A 891 -8.75 31.50 33.01
CA ASP A 891 -8.09 32.76 33.33
C ASP A 891 -7.27 32.63 34.63
N PRO A 892 -5.98 33.00 34.65
CA PRO A 892 -5.09 32.71 35.76
C PRO A 892 -5.48 33.55 36.99
N GLY A 893 -6.21 32.92 37.91
CA GLY A 893 -6.58 33.48 39.22
C GLY A 893 -5.38 33.74 40.15
N PRO A 894 -5.63 34.03 41.44
CA PRO A 894 -4.58 34.06 42.45
C PRO A 894 -3.81 32.73 42.48
N ILE A 895 -2.56 32.75 42.96
CA ILE A 895 -1.79 31.50 43.15
C ILE A 895 -2.44 30.72 44.30
N ASP A 896 -3.40 29.87 43.96
CA ASP A 896 -4.11 29.01 44.91
C ASP A 896 -3.11 28.06 45.60
N GLY A 897 -3.27 27.87 46.91
CA GLY A 897 -2.44 27.00 47.75
C GLY A 897 -1.32 27.69 48.54
N LEU A 898 -0.72 28.78 48.06
CA LEU A 898 0.39 29.46 48.78
C LEU A 898 -0.09 30.55 49.74
N ALA A 899 0.17 30.47 51.04
CA ALA A 899 -0.11 31.56 51.97
C ALA A 899 0.73 32.84 51.69
N ASP A 900 0.30 33.98 52.23
CA ASP A 900 1.14 35.20 52.22
C ASP A 900 2.47 34.90 52.93
N HIS A 901 3.57 35.35 52.31
CA HIS A 901 4.94 35.08 52.76
C HIS A 901 5.34 33.60 52.79
N ALA A 902 4.66 32.73 52.02
CA ALA A 902 5.14 31.37 51.75
C ALA A 902 6.54 31.39 51.11
N THR A 903 7.33 30.36 51.42
CA THR A 903 8.73 30.23 51.02
C THR A 903 8.85 29.40 49.73
N VAL A 904 9.37 30.04 48.69
CA VAL A 904 9.56 29.46 47.35
C VAL A 904 11.06 29.37 47.02
N LEU A 905 11.58 28.15 46.90
CA LEU A 905 12.96 27.91 46.48
C LEU A 905 13.05 27.81 44.96
N ILE A 906 13.82 28.69 44.32
CA ILE A 906 14.01 28.72 42.86
C ILE A 906 15.48 28.48 42.51
N THR A 907 15.79 27.35 41.89
CA THR A 907 17.15 27.03 41.39
C THR A 907 17.38 27.62 40.01
N GLY A 908 18.63 27.96 39.68
CA GLY A 908 18.89 28.84 38.54
C GLY A 908 18.42 30.28 38.82
N GLY A 909 18.31 30.63 40.11
CA GLY A 909 17.54 31.76 40.64
C GLY A 909 17.93 33.14 40.12
N LEU A 910 19.18 33.32 39.71
CA LEU A 910 19.67 34.58 39.10
C LEU A 910 19.61 34.57 37.56
N GLY A 911 19.07 33.51 36.96
CA GLY A 911 18.82 33.41 35.53
C GLY A 911 17.56 34.16 35.12
N GLY A 912 17.48 34.55 33.84
CA GLY A 912 16.39 35.37 33.32
C GLY A 912 14.99 34.78 33.56
N ILE A 913 14.81 33.47 33.34
CA ILE A 913 13.51 32.78 33.56
C ILE A 913 13.11 32.81 35.04
N ALA A 914 14.03 32.48 35.94
CA ALA A 914 13.77 32.43 37.37
C ALA A 914 13.39 33.80 37.93
N LEU A 915 14.09 34.87 37.54
CA LEU A 915 13.80 36.23 37.97
C LEU A 915 12.45 36.73 37.43
N SER A 916 12.15 36.47 36.15
CA SER A 916 10.86 36.82 35.55
C SER A 916 9.70 36.10 36.25
N LEU A 917 9.87 34.82 36.58
CA LEU A 917 8.87 34.05 37.32
C LEU A 917 8.69 34.57 38.74
N ALA A 918 9.79 34.80 39.47
CA ALA A 918 9.74 35.32 40.84
C ALA A 918 9.04 36.68 40.90
N ARG A 919 9.32 37.58 39.95
CA ARG A 919 8.64 38.86 39.82
C ARG A 919 7.16 38.71 39.53
N SER A 920 6.77 37.88 38.57
CA SER A 920 5.36 37.65 38.25
C SER A 920 4.59 37.06 39.44
N MET A 921 5.22 36.19 40.24
CA MET A 921 4.64 35.68 41.48
C MET A 921 4.51 36.78 42.55
N ALA A 922 5.53 37.63 42.70
CA ALA A 922 5.53 38.75 43.64
C ALA A 922 4.47 39.80 43.34
N GLU A 923 4.19 40.06 42.06
CA GLU A 923 3.12 40.98 41.61
C GLU A 923 1.72 40.48 42.00
N ARG A 924 1.55 39.16 42.15
CA ARG A 924 0.27 38.54 42.55
C ARG A 924 0.13 38.38 44.06
N ARG A 925 1.25 38.14 44.78
CA ARG A 925 1.26 37.93 46.24
C ARG A 925 2.65 38.19 46.83
N PRO A 926 2.77 38.81 48.01
CA PRO A 926 4.05 38.91 48.70
C PRO A 926 4.53 37.53 49.17
N LEU A 927 5.72 37.13 48.76
CA LEU A 927 6.30 35.80 49.04
C LEU A 927 7.74 35.92 49.58
N ARG A 928 8.30 34.81 50.06
CA ARG A 928 9.73 34.70 50.43
C ARG A 928 10.44 33.85 49.36
N PHE A 929 11.28 34.48 48.55
CA PHE A 929 12.03 33.77 47.52
C PHE A 929 13.42 33.41 48.02
N VAL A 930 13.78 32.14 47.88
CA VAL A 930 15.17 31.68 48.00
C VAL A 930 15.68 31.45 46.58
N LEU A 931 16.51 32.36 46.08
CA LEU A 931 17.09 32.29 44.73
C LEU A 931 18.45 31.60 44.80
N LEU A 932 18.52 30.37 44.32
CA LEU A 932 19.74 29.57 44.30
C LEU A 932 20.47 29.68 42.96
N GLY A 933 21.70 30.18 42.97
CA GLY A 933 22.63 30.17 41.83
C GLY A 933 23.97 29.53 42.17
N ARG A 934 24.82 29.29 41.17
CA ARG A 934 26.22 28.84 41.40
C ARG A 934 27.08 29.92 42.04
N ALA A 935 26.80 31.18 41.72
CA ALA A 935 27.39 32.36 42.34
C ALA A 935 26.31 33.16 43.06
N GLY A 936 26.67 33.76 44.20
CA GLY A 936 25.80 34.70 44.92
C GLY A 936 25.85 36.09 44.29
N LEU A 937 25.01 37.00 44.82
CA LEU A 937 25.15 38.43 44.53
C LEU A 937 26.22 39.06 45.42
N PRO A 938 26.85 40.15 44.97
CA PRO A 938 27.74 40.94 45.83
C PRO A 938 26.99 41.47 47.06
N PRO A 939 27.70 41.89 48.12
CA PRO A 939 27.10 42.52 49.30
C PRO A 939 26.17 43.70 48.93
N ARG A 940 25.03 43.82 49.63
CA ARG A 940 23.94 44.77 49.29
C ARG A 940 24.38 46.24 49.32
N ASP A 941 25.36 46.59 50.15
CA ASP A 941 25.97 47.91 50.24
C ASP A 941 26.72 48.32 48.96
N GLN A 942 27.04 47.36 48.08
CA GLN A 942 27.74 47.61 46.81
C GLN A 942 26.80 47.74 45.60
N TRP A 943 25.49 47.54 45.79
CA TRP A 943 24.54 47.45 44.68
C TRP A 943 24.21 48.78 44.00
N SER A 944 24.30 49.92 44.71
CA SER A 944 23.85 51.23 44.18
C SER A 944 24.59 51.64 42.91
N ASP A 945 25.89 51.34 42.82
CA ASP A 945 26.74 51.77 41.71
C ASP A 945 27.30 50.59 40.91
N TRP A 946 26.80 49.37 41.13
CA TRP A 946 27.36 48.15 40.53
C TRP A 946 27.43 48.23 39.00
N ALA A 947 26.34 48.65 38.36
CA ALA A 947 26.27 48.80 36.90
C ALA A 947 27.21 49.87 36.34
N ALA A 948 27.54 50.89 37.15
CA ALA A 948 28.48 51.94 36.76
C ALA A 948 29.95 51.50 36.91
N ARG A 949 30.25 50.68 37.93
CA ARG A 949 31.61 50.18 38.20
C ARG A 949 31.98 48.92 37.41
N HIS A 950 30.99 48.14 36.99
CA HIS A 950 31.16 46.89 36.26
C HIS A 950 30.23 46.87 35.03
N PRO A 951 30.43 47.76 34.04
CA PRO A 951 29.56 47.86 32.86
C PRO A 951 29.50 46.55 32.06
N ASP A 952 30.57 45.75 32.08
CA ASP A 952 30.65 44.48 31.38
C ASP A 952 29.94 43.32 32.12
N ASP A 953 29.61 43.47 33.42
CA ASP A 953 28.87 42.47 34.20
C ASP A 953 27.35 42.74 34.16
N VAL A 954 26.82 42.70 32.94
CA VAL A 954 25.41 42.94 32.64
C VAL A 954 24.49 41.96 33.38
N LYS A 955 24.94 40.72 33.58
CA LYS A 955 24.17 39.65 34.22
C LYS A 955 23.93 39.92 35.70
N THR A 956 24.99 40.21 36.46
CA THR A 956 24.85 40.53 37.89
C THR A 956 24.10 41.86 38.08
N GLY A 957 24.36 42.86 37.22
CA GLY A 957 23.64 44.13 37.25
C GLY A 957 22.13 43.96 37.01
N ARG A 958 21.73 43.11 36.06
CA ARG A 958 20.32 42.75 35.84
C ARG A 958 19.72 42.04 37.04
N ALA A 959 20.40 41.04 37.59
CA ALA A 959 19.93 40.28 38.74
C ALA A 959 19.69 41.18 39.97
N ILE A 960 20.60 42.12 40.25
CA ILE A 960 20.43 43.13 41.32
C ILE A 960 19.16 43.98 41.12
N ARG A 961 18.90 44.43 39.88
CA ARG A 961 17.71 45.25 39.56
C ARG A 961 16.42 44.47 39.76
N GLU A 962 16.35 43.23 39.28
CA GLU A 962 15.14 42.41 39.43
C GLU A 962 14.90 42.02 40.90
N VAL A 963 15.94 41.72 41.67
CA VAL A 963 15.79 41.46 43.11
C VAL A 963 15.22 42.69 43.84
N ARG A 964 15.72 43.90 43.55
CA ARG A 964 15.16 45.15 44.12
C ARG A 964 13.71 45.37 43.70
N ALA A 965 13.34 45.03 42.45
CA ALA A 965 11.98 45.15 41.97
C ALA A 965 11.03 44.18 42.69
N ILE A 966 11.46 42.93 42.91
CA ILE A 966 10.71 41.92 43.68
C ILE A 966 10.50 42.39 45.13
N GLU A 967 11.53 42.96 45.77
CA GLU A 967 11.43 43.46 47.14
C GLU A 967 10.53 44.69 47.28
N ALA A 968 10.52 45.57 46.27
CA ALA A 968 9.62 46.71 46.23
C ALA A 968 8.13 46.30 46.17
N LEU A 969 7.83 45.08 45.75
CA LEU A 969 6.48 44.49 45.75
C LEU A 969 6.09 43.87 47.10
N GLY A 970 6.94 43.99 48.14
CA GLY A 970 6.66 43.48 49.49
C GLY A 970 7.08 42.01 49.70
N SER A 971 7.71 41.39 48.71
CA SER A 971 8.36 40.08 48.86
C SER A 971 9.74 40.22 49.51
N THR A 972 10.30 39.12 50.02
CA THR A 972 11.70 39.09 50.50
C THR A 972 12.51 38.13 49.65
N VAL A 973 13.78 38.47 49.40
CA VAL A 973 14.66 37.66 48.56
C VAL A 973 15.95 37.32 49.30
N ASP A 974 16.17 36.02 49.50
CA ASP A 974 17.41 35.43 49.99
C ASP A 974 18.16 34.79 48.82
N VAL A 975 19.37 35.26 48.51
CA VAL A 975 20.18 34.71 47.42
C VAL A 975 21.25 33.79 48.00
N ARG A 976 21.22 32.53 47.59
CA ARG A 976 22.16 31.50 48.05
C ARG A 976 23.05 31.01 46.91
N ALA A 977 24.28 30.65 47.26
CA ALA A 977 25.27 30.12 46.34
C ALA A 977 25.54 28.64 46.64
N ALA A 978 25.16 27.75 45.74
CA ALA A 978 25.54 26.35 45.75
C ALA A 978 25.30 25.72 44.36
N ASP A 979 26.04 24.65 44.06
CA ASP A 979 25.77 23.84 42.87
C ASP A 979 24.60 22.90 43.16
N VAL A 980 23.56 22.95 42.32
CA VAL A 980 22.36 22.12 42.48
C VAL A 980 22.66 20.62 42.34
N THR A 981 23.78 20.27 41.71
CA THR A 981 24.20 18.87 41.54
C THR A 981 24.88 18.28 42.78
N ASP A 982 25.28 19.11 43.76
CA ASP A 982 25.85 18.66 45.03
C ASP A 982 24.72 18.33 46.03
N THR A 983 24.44 17.03 46.18
CA THR A 983 23.41 16.53 47.08
C THR A 983 23.61 17.00 48.52
N ALA A 984 24.83 17.00 49.03
CA ALA A 984 25.09 17.39 50.41
C ALA A 984 24.90 18.89 50.63
N ALA A 985 25.27 19.71 49.63
CA ALA A 985 24.99 21.14 49.66
C ALA A 985 23.49 21.44 49.59
N MET A 986 22.73 20.70 48.76
CA MET A 986 21.28 20.87 48.67
C MET A 986 20.57 20.47 49.96
N THR A 987 20.97 19.37 50.60
CA THR A 987 20.41 18.97 51.91
C THR A 987 20.65 20.04 52.97
N ARG A 988 21.86 20.59 53.06
CA ARG A 988 22.17 21.70 53.98
C ARG A 988 21.35 22.94 53.67
N LEU A 989 21.30 23.35 52.40
CA LEU A 989 20.53 24.52 51.95
C LEU A 989 19.05 24.40 52.35
N VAL A 990 18.41 23.27 52.07
CA VAL A 990 16.99 23.08 52.39
C VAL A 990 16.76 23.07 53.90
N SER A 991 17.67 22.49 54.69
CA SER A 991 17.62 22.55 56.16
C SER A 991 17.71 23.99 56.66
N ASP A 992 18.72 24.74 56.21
CA ASP A 992 18.95 26.13 56.60
C ASP A 992 17.76 27.03 56.23
N VAL A 993 17.17 26.81 55.05
CA VAL A 993 15.97 27.54 54.61
C VAL A 993 14.82 27.27 55.57
N ARG A 994 14.53 26.01 55.90
CA ARG A 994 13.44 25.66 56.83
C ARG A 994 13.64 26.27 58.21
N GLU A 995 14.86 26.26 58.71
CA GLU A 995 15.20 26.87 60.00
C GLU A 995 15.02 28.40 59.96
N ALA A 996 15.41 29.06 58.87
CA ALA A 996 15.36 30.51 58.76
C ALA A 996 13.96 31.08 58.46
N SER A 997 13.15 30.39 57.64
CA SER A 997 11.84 30.89 57.19
C SER A 997 10.65 30.22 57.87
N GLY A 998 10.86 29.16 58.66
CA GLY A 998 9.81 28.40 59.35
C GLY A 998 9.14 27.32 58.49
N GLY A 999 9.58 27.11 57.24
CA GLY A 999 9.02 26.12 56.32
C GLY A 999 9.53 26.28 54.87
N LEU A 1000 9.23 25.30 54.02
CA LEU A 1000 9.45 25.35 52.58
C LEU A 1000 8.15 24.91 51.90
N ASP A 1001 7.50 25.82 51.17
CA ASP A 1001 6.13 25.62 50.68
C ASP A 1001 6.10 25.24 49.18
N ALA A 1002 7.07 25.72 48.39
CA ALA A 1002 7.16 25.39 46.98
C ALA A 1002 8.61 25.37 46.45
N VAL A 1003 8.80 24.60 45.38
CA VAL A 1003 10.08 24.47 44.69
C VAL A 1003 9.91 24.69 43.20
N VAL A 1004 10.80 25.49 42.60
CA VAL A 1004 10.92 25.69 41.16
C VAL A 1004 12.34 25.40 40.70
N HIS A 1005 12.51 24.33 39.93
CA HIS A 1005 13.78 23.95 39.34
C HIS A 1005 13.93 24.54 37.92
N ALA A 1006 14.51 25.74 37.83
CA ALA A 1006 14.81 26.42 36.57
C ALA A 1006 16.30 26.38 36.18
N ALA A 1007 17.11 25.53 36.84
CA ALA A 1007 18.50 25.36 36.47
C ALA A 1007 18.64 24.64 35.11
N GLY A 1008 19.63 25.07 34.33
CA GLY A 1008 19.92 24.51 33.02
C GLY A 1008 21.24 25.02 32.48
N VAL A 1009 21.87 24.20 31.65
CA VAL A 1009 23.05 24.55 30.85
C VAL A 1009 22.71 24.17 29.41
N LEU A 1010 22.93 25.10 28.49
CA LEU A 1010 22.81 24.88 27.05
C LEU A 1010 24.20 25.04 26.45
N ASP A 1011 24.68 24.02 25.74
CA ASP A 1011 26.02 23.97 25.13
C ASP A 1011 25.95 23.15 23.85
N ASP A 1012 25.16 23.61 22.87
CA ASP A 1012 24.85 22.88 21.65
C ASP A 1012 26.11 22.52 20.85
N GLY A 1013 26.14 21.31 20.32
CA GLY A 1013 27.27 20.85 19.51
C GLY A 1013 27.04 19.48 18.89
N PRO A 1014 27.61 19.22 17.69
CA PRO A 1014 27.46 17.94 16.99
C PRO A 1014 27.90 16.75 17.84
N LEU A 1015 27.13 15.66 17.77
CA LEU A 1015 27.33 14.46 18.56
C LEU A 1015 28.72 13.86 18.39
N LEU A 1016 29.27 13.82 17.17
CA LEU A 1016 30.57 13.17 16.90
C LEU A 1016 31.76 13.89 17.54
N GLY A 1017 31.71 15.22 17.67
CA GLY A 1017 32.82 16.03 18.19
C GLY A 1017 32.70 16.42 19.66
N ARG A 1018 31.64 16.01 20.36
CA ARG A 1018 31.31 16.57 21.67
C ARG A 1018 32.04 15.88 22.82
N GLU A 1019 32.64 16.66 23.71
CA GLU A 1019 33.34 16.12 24.88
C GLU A 1019 32.36 15.53 25.92
N ALA A 1020 32.75 14.43 26.57
CA ALA A 1020 31.90 13.76 27.57
C ALA A 1020 31.59 14.67 28.78
N ASP A 1021 32.54 15.49 29.23
CA ASP A 1021 32.36 16.38 30.38
C ASP A 1021 31.36 17.51 30.10
N ARG A 1022 31.28 17.99 28.85
CA ARG A 1022 30.26 18.95 28.42
C ARG A 1022 28.87 18.33 28.47
N MET A 1023 28.73 17.10 27.97
CA MET A 1023 27.45 16.37 28.03
C MET A 1023 27.02 16.07 29.47
N ARG A 1024 27.97 15.71 30.35
CA ARG A 1024 27.71 15.57 31.79
C ARG A 1024 27.25 16.87 32.44
N ALA A 1025 27.82 18.01 32.06
CA ALA A 1025 27.40 19.31 32.59
C ALA A 1025 25.96 19.67 32.18
N VAL A 1026 25.59 19.41 30.91
CA VAL A 1026 24.23 19.65 30.39
C VAL A 1026 23.21 18.74 31.06
N LEU A 1027 23.49 17.44 31.14
CA LEU A 1027 22.64 16.47 31.85
C LEU A 1027 22.54 16.80 33.33
N GLY A 1028 23.68 17.03 33.99
CA GLY A 1028 23.79 17.21 35.43
C GLY A 1028 22.90 18.32 35.96
N ALA A 1029 22.84 19.47 35.27
CA ALA A 1029 22.04 20.61 35.68
C ALA A 1029 20.55 20.28 35.90
N LYS A 1030 20.00 19.32 35.14
CA LYS A 1030 18.59 18.92 35.18
C LYS A 1030 18.38 17.55 35.82
N VAL A 1031 19.21 16.57 35.48
CA VAL A 1031 19.09 15.19 35.96
C VAL A 1031 19.57 15.06 37.40
N ALA A 1032 20.86 15.33 37.65
CA ALA A 1032 21.42 15.27 38.99
C ALA A 1032 20.84 16.37 39.88
N GLY A 1033 20.61 17.57 39.32
CA GLY A 1033 20.00 18.70 40.01
C GLY A 1033 18.59 18.40 40.54
N ALA A 1034 17.69 17.86 39.72
CA ALA A 1034 16.35 17.51 40.18
C ALA A 1034 16.37 16.40 41.24
N ARG A 1035 17.25 15.39 41.10
CA ARG A 1035 17.40 14.31 42.09
C ARG A 1035 17.91 14.83 43.44
N ALA A 1036 18.97 15.65 43.42
CA ALA A 1036 19.54 16.23 44.62
C ALA A 1036 18.53 17.11 45.35
N LEU A 1037 17.74 17.88 44.60
CA LEU A 1037 16.67 18.71 45.14
C LEU A 1037 15.52 17.89 45.72
N ASP A 1038 15.07 16.83 45.05
CA ASP A 1038 14.04 15.91 45.56
C ASP A 1038 14.49 15.24 46.87
N ALA A 1039 15.72 14.73 46.88
CA ALA A 1039 16.31 14.09 48.05
C ALA A 1039 16.47 15.08 49.23
N ALA A 1040 16.86 16.33 48.95
CA ALA A 1040 16.99 17.37 49.97
C ALA A 1040 15.62 17.81 50.53
N VAL A 1041 14.59 17.86 49.69
CA VAL A 1041 13.21 18.16 50.12
C VAL A 1041 12.64 17.01 50.96
N GLY A 1042 12.90 15.75 50.58
CA GLY A 1042 12.36 14.57 51.26
C GLY A 1042 10.82 14.60 51.34
N ASP A 1043 10.26 14.17 52.46
CA ASP A 1043 8.80 14.06 52.68
C ASP A 1043 8.11 15.38 53.04
N THR A 1044 8.79 16.51 52.86
CA THR A 1044 8.19 17.81 53.21
C THR A 1044 7.01 18.11 52.31
N PRO A 1045 5.83 18.42 52.86
CA PRO A 1045 4.65 18.73 52.07
C PRO A 1045 4.88 20.05 51.33
N LEU A 1046 4.86 19.98 50.00
CA LEU A 1046 4.91 21.15 49.12
C LEU A 1046 3.55 21.35 48.47
N GLU A 1047 3.16 22.60 48.30
CA GLU A 1047 2.01 22.99 47.48
C GLU A 1047 2.25 22.65 46.01
N PHE A 1048 3.49 22.84 45.53
CA PHE A 1048 3.93 22.36 44.23
C PHE A 1048 5.45 22.21 44.12
N PHE A 1049 5.86 21.29 43.23
CA PHE A 1049 7.23 21.15 42.74
C PHE A 1049 7.23 21.30 41.22
N VAL A 1050 7.82 22.37 40.70
CA VAL A 1050 7.84 22.66 39.26
C VAL A 1050 9.25 22.44 38.71
N VAL A 1051 9.37 21.69 37.62
CA VAL A 1051 10.63 21.54 36.86
C VAL A 1051 10.49 22.18 35.48
N PHE A 1052 11.47 22.98 35.08
CA PHE A 1052 11.50 23.58 33.74
C PHE A 1052 12.19 22.64 32.77
N SER A 1053 11.38 22.02 31.92
CA SER A 1053 11.79 21.23 30.76
C SER A 1053 11.85 22.13 29.51
N SER A 1054 11.91 21.53 28.33
CA SER A 1054 11.98 22.23 27.06
C SER A 1054 11.25 21.46 25.97
N VAL A 1055 10.71 22.19 24.99
CA VAL A 1055 10.15 21.59 23.77
C VAL A 1055 11.16 20.69 23.03
N SER A 1056 12.46 20.84 23.28
CA SER A 1056 13.50 19.92 22.76
C SER A 1056 13.31 18.47 23.19
N ALA A 1057 12.66 18.19 24.34
CA ALA A 1057 12.29 16.83 24.74
C ALA A 1057 11.23 16.20 23.80
N VAL A 1058 10.45 17.04 23.12
CA VAL A 1058 9.34 16.64 22.24
C VAL A 1058 9.70 16.72 20.76
N LEU A 1059 10.53 17.69 20.35
CA LEU A 1059 10.93 17.86 18.96
C LEU A 1059 12.32 17.32 18.68
N GLY A 1060 13.25 17.45 19.62
CA GLY A 1060 14.69 17.34 19.37
C GLY A 1060 15.21 18.52 18.53
N ALA A 1061 16.52 18.74 18.51
CA ALA A 1061 17.20 19.64 17.60
C ALA A 1061 18.61 19.10 17.32
N ALA A 1062 19.14 19.33 16.12
CA ALA A 1062 20.52 18.98 15.82
C ALA A 1062 21.45 19.71 16.80
N GLY A 1063 22.44 19.00 17.33
CA GLY A 1063 23.36 19.50 18.35
C GLY A 1063 22.84 19.42 19.79
N GLN A 1064 21.64 18.87 20.04
CA GLN A 1064 21.00 18.88 21.37
C GLN A 1064 20.74 17.48 21.97
N THR A 1065 21.61 16.49 21.67
CA THR A 1065 21.42 15.10 22.12
C THR A 1065 21.26 14.98 23.65
N ASP A 1066 22.15 15.59 24.42
CA ASP A 1066 22.15 15.61 25.89
C ASP A 1066 21.07 16.54 26.48
N TYR A 1067 20.83 17.70 25.87
CA TYR A 1067 19.81 18.65 26.34
C TYR A 1067 18.40 18.09 26.16
N ALA A 1068 18.10 17.49 25.00
CA ALA A 1068 16.83 16.80 24.77
C ALA A 1068 16.65 15.63 25.74
N ALA A 1069 17.71 14.85 26.01
CA ALA A 1069 17.68 13.77 27.00
C ALA A 1069 17.40 14.31 28.41
N ALA A 1070 18.10 15.36 28.83
CA ALA A 1070 17.97 15.99 30.15
C ALA A 1070 16.53 16.49 30.42
N ASN A 1071 15.90 17.07 29.40
CA ASN A 1071 14.53 17.58 29.49
C ASN A 1071 13.49 16.43 29.44
N ALA A 1072 13.72 15.39 28.63
CA ALA A 1072 12.88 14.19 28.65
C ALA A 1072 12.93 13.47 30.01
N PHE A 1073 14.09 13.48 30.67
CA PHE A 1073 14.22 13.03 32.06
C PHE A 1073 13.36 13.86 33.01
N LEU A 1074 13.36 15.19 32.92
CA LEU A 1074 12.52 16.05 33.77
C LEU A 1074 11.02 15.77 33.58
N ASP A 1075 10.59 15.56 32.35
CA ASP A 1075 9.20 15.23 32.04
C ASP A 1075 8.75 13.90 32.67
N ALA A 1076 9.64 12.92 32.70
CA ALA A 1076 9.39 11.63 33.33
C ALA A 1076 9.54 11.71 34.87
N PHE A 1077 10.53 12.46 35.36
CA PHE A 1077 10.77 12.72 36.78
C PHE A 1077 9.59 13.39 37.46
N ALA A 1078 8.95 14.39 36.83
CA ALA A 1078 7.80 15.06 37.40
C ALA A 1078 6.66 14.09 37.71
N ARG A 1079 6.34 13.21 36.75
CA ARG A 1079 5.31 12.16 36.90
C ARG A 1079 5.70 11.09 37.91
N ASP A 1080 6.98 10.73 37.95
CA ASP A 1080 7.52 9.77 38.92
C ASP A 1080 7.42 10.30 40.35
N ARG A 1081 7.86 11.54 40.57
CA ARG A 1081 7.81 12.19 41.87
C ARG A 1081 6.38 12.35 42.36
N GLU A 1082 5.47 12.86 41.53
CA GLU A 1082 4.06 13.04 41.89
C GLU A 1082 3.43 11.73 42.34
N ARG A 1083 3.72 10.63 41.63
CA ARG A 1083 3.26 9.30 42.02
C ARG A 1083 3.83 8.86 43.38
N ARG A 1084 5.14 9.02 43.59
CA ARG A 1084 5.82 8.54 44.81
C ARG A 1084 5.42 9.33 46.05
N THR A 1085 5.26 10.64 45.93
CA THR A 1085 5.01 11.54 47.07
C THR A 1085 3.55 11.92 47.23
N GLY A 1086 2.72 11.72 46.21
CA GLY A 1086 1.35 12.25 46.16
C GLY A 1086 1.27 13.78 46.04
N GLN A 1087 2.41 14.46 45.90
CA GLN A 1087 2.49 15.92 45.84
C GLN A 1087 2.51 16.41 44.40
N ARG A 1088 1.77 17.49 44.14
CA ARG A 1088 1.65 18.12 42.82
C ARG A 1088 3.03 18.44 42.25
N THR A 1089 3.40 17.75 41.17
CA THR A 1089 4.70 17.96 40.51
C THR A 1089 4.49 18.17 39.01
N VAL A 1090 4.93 19.30 38.48
CA VAL A 1090 4.66 19.71 37.09
C VAL A 1090 5.97 19.91 36.33
N SER A 1091 6.09 19.27 35.17
CA SER A 1091 7.11 19.61 34.18
C SER A 1091 6.54 20.59 33.16
N VAL A 1092 7.27 21.67 32.88
CA VAL A 1092 6.85 22.66 31.89
C VAL A 1092 7.83 22.73 30.74
N GLY A 1093 7.40 22.30 29.55
CA GLY A 1093 8.20 22.32 28.33
C GLY A 1093 7.97 23.58 27.51
N TRP A 1094 8.84 24.59 27.67
CA TRP A 1094 8.76 25.84 26.90
C TRP A 1094 9.67 25.85 25.67
N GLY A 1095 9.30 26.68 24.70
CA GLY A 1095 10.16 27.07 23.57
C GLY A 1095 11.13 28.21 23.94
N ALA A 1096 11.63 28.92 22.92
CA ALA A 1096 12.51 30.08 23.13
C ALA A 1096 11.75 31.24 23.78
N TRP A 1097 12.36 31.86 24.79
CA TRP A 1097 11.83 33.08 25.44
C TRP A 1097 12.44 34.29 24.74
N ARG A 1098 11.61 35.24 24.31
CA ARG A 1098 12.03 36.41 23.52
C ARG A 1098 13.06 37.29 24.23
N ASP A 1099 12.78 37.63 25.49
CA ASP A 1099 13.50 38.71 26.18
C ASP A 1099 14.55 38.18 27.18
N VAL A 1100 14.51 36.90 27.54
CA VAL A 1100 15.26 36.32 28.67
C VAL A 1100 15.61 34.86 28.41
N GLY A 1101 16.62 34.31 29.11
CA GLY A 1101 16.98 32.89 29.02
C GLY A 1101 18.08 32.57 28.01
N MET A 1102 18.47 31.30 27.93
CA MET A 1102 19.70 30.86 27.25
C MET A 1102 19.70 31.15 25.73
N ALA A 1103 18.54 31.06 25.07
CA ALA A 1103 18.40 31.37 23.65
C ALA A 1103 18.62 32.88 23.34
N ALA A 1104 18.03 33.77 24.15
CA ALA A 1104 18.24 35.21 24.03
C ALA A 1104 19.70 35.61 24.33
N GLU A 1105 20.35 34.93 25.27
CA GLU A 1105 21.77 35.14 25.60
C GLU A 1105 22.73 34.68 24.48
N LEU A 1106 22.39 33.62 23.72
CA LEU A 1106 23.16 33.17 22.54
C LEU A 1106 22.98 34.09 21.34
N ALA A 1107 21.74 34.51 21.06
CA ALA A 1107 21.44 35.45 19.97
C ALA A 1107 22.17 36.79 20.15
N GLY A 1108 22.26 37.30 21.39
CA GLY A 1108 23.03 38.50 21.71
C GLY A 1108 24.56 38.35 21.62
N ARG A 1109 25.09 37.12 21.53
CA ARG A 1109 26.53 36.84 21.33
C ARG A 1109 26.89 36.64 19.85
N ALA A 1110 25.95 36.17 19.04
CA ALA A 1110 26.14 35.96 17.60
C ALA A 1110 26.22 37.29 16.81
N SER A 1111 25.75 38.40 17.38
CA SER A 1111 25.74 39.74 16.77
C SER A 1111 27.06 40.53 16.88
N TYR A 1112 28.17 39.91 17.32
CA TYR A 1112 29.52 40.48 17.21
C TYR A 1112 30.39 39.63 16.27
N GLY A 1113 30.16 39.76 14.97
CA GLY A 1113 30.96 39.11 13.93
C GLY A 1113 30.45 39.40 12.52
N GLY A 1114 30.93 40.51 11.93
CA GLY A 1114 30.53 41.02 10.60
C GLY A 1114 29.62 42.24 10.79
N GLY A 1115 30.04 43.47 10.51
CA GLY A 1115 30.61 43.96 9.27
C GLY A 1115 29.61 44.99 8.75
N ASP A 1116 29.92 46.27 8.91
CA ASP A 1116 29.10 47.40 8.46
C ASP A 1116 28.70 47.23 6.99
N ASP A 1117 27.39 47.14 6.73
CA ASP A 1117 26.73 47.72 5.56
C ASP A 1117 25.23 47.43 5.65
N GLU A 1118 24.44 48.42 6.08
CA GLU A 1118 23.12 48.64 5.48
C GLU A 1118 22.68 50.09 5.73
N ALA A 1119 23.01 50.92 4.75
CA ALA A 1119 22.27 52.13 4.46
C ALA A 1119 20.99 51.75 3.69
N ASP A 1120 19.94 52.53 3.98
CA ASP A 1120 18.82 52.85 3.08
C ASP A 1120 17.56 51.97 3.17
N ARG A 1121 16.60 52.51 3.94
CA ARG A 1121 15.13 52.65 3.73
C ARG A 1121 14.45 52.44 5.08
N GLY A 1122 13.82 53.42 5.72
CA GLY A 1122 12.80 54.31 5.19
C GLY A 1122 11.57 54.11 6.09
N ASP A 1123 11.36 55.05 7.01
CA ASP A 1123 10.34 55.10 8.06
C ASP A 1123 8.90 55.29 7.47
N PRO A 1124 7.84 55.39 8.28
CA PRO A 1124 6.85 54.35 8.59
C PRO A 1124 5.44 54.75 8.06
N LEU A 1125 4.42 53.91 8.32
CA LEU A 1125 2.96 54.18 8.39
C LEU A 1125 2.15 53.06 7.68
N ASP A 1126 1.81 52.01 8.44
CA ASP A 1126 0.43 51.53 8.67
C ASP A 1126 0.43 50.50 9.82
#